data_AF-A0A8H7ECS1-F1
#
_entry.id   AF-A0A8H7ECS1-F1
#
_cell.length_a   1.000
_cell.length_b   1.000
_cell.length_c   1.000
_cell.angle_alpha   90.00
_cell.angle_beta   90.00
_cell.angle_gamma   90.00
#
_symmetry.space_group_name_H-M   'P 1'
#
loop_
_entity.id
_entity.type
_entity.pdbx_description
1 polymer ?
#
loop_
_entity_poly.entity_id
_entity_poly.type
_entity_poly.pdbx_seq_one_letter_code
_entity_poly.pdbx_strand_id
1 'polypeptide(L)'
;MWQDGVRTVDMCTVSKGETSAPWEVTAGGTRIRGQHWASCRFSTRLANKTMRFQIYIEHGGASWAVHMVADGLIFCLDTATRELYACEGLSTEPTVLPVAEKGRWHIGDLDLNARLEVERVTRGDTVVVSVQGRRLAVMEGLNIKSIISGSANNTRSIAFGGPCQWVAVYRHLNVLRDEGEDLYQDTMLPHDQSRTLDGFQVGTNGLARTIDGAKRDRACFGGDLYVMDRSIAHSTMTFDAIAGSIELLTSHQTNEAYLGNLCLIQAPVHEWNKEPPTYAFCSLSFALLLVVAIKDYWLHTGDARTKTQCFQRLEHLMAYTAEHLSVGVVVALPPPSMHWFPLGGPIFGPSCPLNNAYDEALHAMSVMSDDPEAKQKYLSQAKKLKVEVLKRFYDASTGVYRLIENLPSDGICQDNKAHAVTIGLLPSHANDLEHLIDPQSQLPRAFRGLAHWSVADIISLYATGFAVEALFSRNHGLEAQRLIERVWGSMADTSNPNYYGGHWEAMKTDGTPHGHDTSLMHGWSTWPVSLLPRYLAGLQPAEPGWTSFRIAPVFAGLERINCTLATVAGSIGVEIKIDEAEGHGTLKVMAPFGVHAQLQPPREWIIQGPESIMGTGAWQNVLLFKPSVASGAQEYPDAMLQATPICAGGRVEKAESERPNITKSEMAGRKQKVTDACAMFEREGVKPSHIDGHQSSLISNTFIMQLLKYLLPLAMSASISAAQPLEERDISSSWAGVNSYFLHAYQKTDRLAVLDAVKDAKLKTLRIFISHTLQNNKDTGSVNMPDIEPQQVGTYDDTQLRAIDQLMLEARERGIKLVIAMHDRYQLGCWGNDTYVSKYKLPAIDCAKTPAAQNDVTFFYQDASPIYDFDNRLTYILQHKNQLISGAPQWKDLSDYIFAFNIQNEGQGHLRNNIAPAPKWWCDRSKKMRSIMGDSRILISTGGGNEFPNSDIPENWSCATLDLIDIHSYSGVSEWRNKAPIALQHAQAAKKLVLFEEFGATGSDKSSVVGQHIDIFNGLKVPWMVWQINKPGKGAADYEFWTNEATFGVVKQGAAKALSISAAQTFPNLV
;
A
#
# COMPACT_ATOMS: atom_id res chain seq x y z
N MET A 1 -15.82 -5.42 5.50
CA MET A 1 -14.84 -6.43 5.08
C MET A 1 -13.74 -5.83 4.20
N TRP A 2 -13.91 -5.66 2.87
CA TRP A 2 -12.79 -5.21 2.00
C TRP A 2 -12.14 -3.89 2.47
N GLN A 3 -12.95 -2.89 2.87
CA GLN A 3 -12.46 -1.61 3.39
C GLN A 3 -11.66 -1.75 4.71
N ASP A 4 -12.13 -2.58 5.64
CA ASP A 4 -11.40 -2.90 6.89
C ASP A 4 -10.07 -3.60 6.57
N GLY A 5 -10.05 -4.46 5.54
CA GLY A 5 -8.85 -5.08 5.00
C GLY A 5 -7.86 -4.06 4.44
N VAL A 6 -8.31 -3.11 3.61
CA VAL A 6 -7.43 -2.05 3.07
C VAL A 6 -6.92 -1.14 4.18
N ARG A 7 -7.76 -0.80 5.17
CA ARG A 7 -7.31 -0.08 6.37
C ARG A 7 -6.30 -0.88 7.20
N THR A 8 -6.37 -2.21 7.17
CA THR A 8 -5.35 -3.07 7.79
C THR A 8 -4.06 -3.06 6.98
N VAL A 9 -4.12 -3.10 5.64
CA VAL A 9 -2.94 -2.95 4.76
C VAL A 9 -2.23 -1.62 5.01
N ASP A 10 -2.99 -0.52 5.08
CA ASP A 10 -2.51 0.84 5.37
C ASP A 10 -1.83 0.91 6.75
N MET A 11 -2.52 0.46 7.81
CA MET A 11 -1.99 0.42 9.18
C MET A 11 -0.82 -0.58 9.38
N CYS A 12 -0.63 -1.53 8.47
CA CYS A 12 0.50 -2.46 8.43
C CYS A 12 1.56 -2.11 7.35
N THR A 13 1.51 -0.89 6.82
CA THR A 13 2.53 -0.31 5.93
C THR A 13 3.20 0.87 6.65
N VAL A 14 4.52 1.00 6.52
CA VAL A 14 5.31 2.02 7.23
C VAL A 14 6.26 2.72 6.27
N SER A 15 6.17 4.05 6.20
CA SER A 15 7.00 4.90 5.33
C SER A 15 8.45 4.97 5.84
N LYS A 16 9.42 5.21 4.96
CA LYS A 16 10.82 5.44 5.36
C LYS A 16 10.93 6.60 6.37
N GLY A 17 11.53 6.35 7.52
CA GLY A 17 11.76 7.37 8.57
C GLY A 17 10.56 7.66 9.47
N GLU A 18 9.47 6.88 9.37
CA GLU A 18 8.23 7.12 10.11
C GLU A 18 8.30 6.70 11.59
N THR A 19 9.03 5.63 11.91
CA THR A 19 9.16 5.18 13.30
C THR A 19 10.10 6.09 14.10
N SER A 20 9.59 6.62 15.21
CA SER A 20 10.41 7.32 16.21
C SER A 20 11.11 6.32 17.13
N ALA A 21 12.35 6.63 17.51
CA ALA A 21 13.13 5.83 18.45
C ALA A 21 12.50 5.83 19.86
N PRO A 22 12.18 4.67 20.47
CA PRO A 22 11.62 4.61 21.83
C PRO A 22 12.68 4.76 22.96
N TRP A 23 13.96 4.95 22.61
CA TRP A 23 15.07 5.14 23.56
C TRP A 23 15.62 6.56 23.48
N GLU A 24 15.76 7.20 24.64
CA GLU A 24 16.16 8.60 24.77
C GLU A 24 17.65 8.68 25.16
N VAL A 25 18.53 8.85 24.17
CA VAL A 25 19.99 8.92 24.40
C VAL A 25 20.37 10.30 24.92
N THR A 26 20.73 10.40 26.20
CA THR A 26 21.04 11.68 26.87
C THR A 26 22.49 11.74 27.35
N ALA A 27 22.97 12.93 27.70
CA ALA A 27 24.22 13.08 28.46
C ALA A 27 24.19 12.34 29.83
N GLY A 28 23.00 12.04 30.37
CA GLY A 28 22.81 11.20 31.57
C GLY A 28 23.00 9.69 31.33
N GLY A 29 23.09 9.26 30.08
CA GLY A 29 23.00 7.86 29.63
C GLY A 29 21.77 7.65 28.74
N THR A 30 21.60 6.43 28.24
CA THR A 30 20.42 6.07 27.45
C THR A 30 19.27 5.70 28.36
N ARG A 31 18.20 6.47 28.28
CA ARG A 31 17.00 6.36 29.10
C ARG A 31 15.98 5.48 28.39
N ILE A 32 15.58 4.41 29.06
CA ILE A 32 14.72 3.36 28.53
C ILE A 32 13.46 3.30 29.39
N ARG A 33 12.30 3.39 28.73
CA ARG A 33 10.98 3.18 29.34
C ARG A 33 10.55 1.73 29.19
N GLY A 34 9.71 1.26 30.11
CA GLY A 34 9.16 -0.10 30.14
C GLY A 34 8.49 -0.50 28.82
N GLN A 35 9.08 -1.51 28.17
CA GLN A 35 8.71 -2.08 26.88
C GLN A 35 9.35 -3.47 26.75
N HIS A 36 8.99 -4.23 25.71
CA HIS A 36 9.63 -5.53 25.42
C HIS A 36 11.16 -5.39 25.21
N TRP A 37 11.92 -6.43 25.53
CA TRP A 37 13.38 -6.37 25.65
C TRP A 37 14.07 -6.35 24.29
N ALA A 38 14.46 -5.16 23.83
CA ALA A 38 15.21 -4.99 22.59
C ALA A 38 16.63 -5.58 22.72
N SER A 39 16.99 -6.51 21.83
CA SER A 39 18.25 -7.26 21.87
C SER A 39 19.36 -6.62 21.03
N CYS A 40 20.54 -6.43 21.63
CA CYS A 40 21.77 -6.05 20.93
C CYS A 40 22.18 -7.13 19.92
N ARG A 41 21.88 -6.92 18.65
CA ARG A 41 22.07 -7.92 17.59
C ARG A 41 23.54 -8.17 17.25
N PHE A 42 24.45 -7.22 17.52
CA PHE A 42 25.90 -7.43 17.43
C PHE A 42 26.41 -8.56 18.34
N SER A 43 25.76 -8.81 19.49
CA SER A 43 26.18 -9.82 20.48
C SER A 43 25.55 -11.22 20.28
N THR A 44 24.93 -11.47 19.11
CA THR A 44 24.15 -12.68 18.80
C THR A 44 24.93 -13.99 18.58
N ARG A 45 26.26 -14.04 18.77
CA ARG A 45 27.05 -15.28 18.58
C ARG A 45 27.95 -15.66 19.77
N LEU A 46 27.86 -14.92 20.88
CA LEU A 46 28.81 -14.97 21.98
C LEU A 46 28.36 -15.91 23.11
N ALA A 47 28.89 -17.13 23.19
CA ALA A 47 28.51 -18.14 24.19
C ALA A 47 28.81 -17.73 25.64
N ASN A 48 30.02 -18.06 26.12
CA ASN A 48 30.52 -17.53 27.37
C ASN A 48 30.80 -16.03 27.21
N LYS A 49 30.40 -15.24 28.19
CA LYS A 49 30.65 -13.79 28.24
C LYS A 49 30.53 -13.24 29.65
N THR A 50 31.27 -12.18 29.94
CA THR A 50 31.04 -11.32 31.10
C THR A 50 30.50 -9.99 30.61
N MET A 51 29.35 -9.57 31.13
CA MET A 51 28.73 -8.28 30.82
C MET A 51 28.91 -7.34 32.02
N ARG A 52 29.29 -6.09 31.76
CA ARG A 52 29.30 -4.99 32.75
C ARG A 52 28.54 -3.79 32.18
N PHE A 53 27.73 -3.14 33.02
CA PHE A 53 27.02 -1.92 32.68
C PHE A 53 26.58 -1.20 33.96
N GLN A 54 26.23 0.08 33.83
CA GLN A 54 25.70 0.90 34.92
C GLN A 54 24.23 1.21 34.70
N ILE A 55 23.43 1.13 35.76
CA ILE A 55 22.01 1.52 35.79
C ILE A 55 21.78 2.64 36.80
N TYR A 56 20.79 3.47 36.52
CA TYR A 56 20.18 4.41 37.46
C TYR A 56 18.67 4.32 37.31
N ILE A 57 17.94 4.13 38.40
CA ILE A 57 16.48 3.92 38.36
C ILE A 57 15.80 5.26 38.55
N GLU A 58 14.93 5.65 37.60
CA GLU A 58 14.06 6.81 37.76
C GLU A 58 12.70 6.43 38.36
N HIS A 59 12.14 5.29 37.96
CA HIS A 59 10.82 4.86 38.40
C HIS A 59 10.62 3.34 38.29
N GLY A 60 9.98 2.73 39.29
CA GLY A 60 9.61 1.31 39.33
C GLY A 60 10.78 0.34 39.54
N GLY A 61 11.76 0.34 38.64
CA GLY A 61 12.89 -0.57 38.66
C GLY A 61 13.76 -0.49 37.41
N ALA A 62 14.75 -1.37 37.32
CA ALA A 62 15.55 -1.58 36.12
C ALA A 62 15.48 -3.03 35.67
N SER A 63 15.54 -3.27 34.36
CA SER A 63 15.50 -4.61 33.81
C SER A 63 16.47 -4.81 32.65
N TRP A 64 16.99 -6.03 32.54
CA TRP A 64 17.84 -6.48 31.44
C TRP A 64 17.53 -7.96 31.18
N ALA A 65 17.75 -8.40 29.96
CA ALA A 65 17.61 -9.80 29.60
C ALA A 65 18.84 -10.29 28.82
N VAL A 66 19.03 -11.60 28.81
CA VAL A 66 20.19 -12.27 28.24
C VAL A 66 19.76 -13.61 27.69
N HIS A 67 20.50 -14.14 26.71
CA HIS A 67 20.01 -15.31 25.95
C HIS A 67 18.67 -14.99 25.26
N MET A 68 18.50 -13.74 24.80
CA MET A 68 17.25 -13.15 24.34
C MET A 68 17.27 -13.02 22.81
N VAL A 69 16.52 -13.87 22.09
CA VAL A 69 16.43 -13.83 20.61
C VAL A 69 15.04 -13.41 20.15
N ALA A 70 14.02 -14.05 20.72
CA ALA A 70 12.66 -13.58 20.85
C ALA A 70 12.23 -13.75 22.32
N ASP A 71 12.44 -14.95 22.84
CA ASP A 71 12.45 -15.33 24.25
C ASP A 71 13.87 -15.38 24.84
N GLY A 72 13.98 -15.31 26.18
CA GLY A 72 15.25 -15.41 26.92
C GLY A 72 15.10 -15.33 28.45
N LEU A 73 16.22 -15.19 29.15
CA LEU A 73 16.26 -15.02 30.61
C LEU A 73 16.21 -13.52 30.97
N ILE A 74 15.08 -13.09 31.54
CA ILE A 74 14.79 -11.73 31.99
C ILE A 74 15.17 -11.57 33.46
N PHE A 75 15.73 -10.41 33.81
CA PHE A 75 15.97 -9.96 35.18
C PHE A 75 15.24 -8.66 35.44
N CYS A 76 14.56 -8.55 36.58
CA CYS A 76 13.91 -7.32 37.03
C CYS A 76 14.38 -6.97 38.45
N LEU A 77 15.03 -5.82 38.59
CA LEU A 77 15.43 -5.22 39.86
C LEU A 77 14.37 -4.21 40.29
N ASP A 78 13.50 -4.62 41.21
CA ASP A 78 12.29 -3.91 41.63
C ASP A 78 12.56 -3.05 42.87
N THR A 79 12.16 -1.76 42.83
CA THR A 79 12.36 -0.85 43.98
C THR A 79 11.33 -1.03 45.09
N ALA A 80 10.12 -1.50 44.77
CA ALA A 80 9.01 -1.62 45.70
C ALA A 80 9.09 -2.92 46.52
N THR A 81 9.41 -4.05 45.88
CA THR A 81 9.62 -5.33 46.59
C THR A 81 11.04 -5.49 47.15
N ARG A 82 12.01 -4.72 46.62
CA ARG A 82 13.46 -4.87 46.90
C ARG A 82 13.97 -6.28 46.54
N GLU A 83 13.41 -6.88 45.49
CA GLU A 83 13.85 -8.14 44.91
C GLU A 83 14.60 -7.93 43.58
N LEU A 84 15.58 -8.79 43.34
CA LEU A 84 15.94 -9.20 41.98
C LEU A 84 15.08 -10.42 41.63
N TYR A 85 14.14 -10.27 40.71
CA TYR A 85 13.35 -11.35 40.11
C TYR A 85 14.01 -11.82 38.81
N ALA A 86 14.00 -13.14 38.54
CA ALA A 86 14.39 -13.69 37.25
C ALA A 86 13.39 -14.71 36.71
N CYS A 87 13.11 -14.65 35.40
CA CYS A 87 12.23 -15.57 34.70
C CYS A 87 12.68 -15.82 33.26
N GLU A 88 12.30 -16.97 32.71
CA GLU A 88 12.45 -17.30 31.29
C GLU A 88 11.14 -17.01 30.55
N GLY A 89 11.21 -16.29 29.43
CA GLY A 89 10.05 -16.00 28.58
C GLY A 89 10.27 -14.85 27.58
N LEU A 90 9.20 -14.49 26.88
CA LEU A 90 9.06 -13.27 26.05
C LEU A 90 8.79 -12.02 26.91
N SER A 91 8.25 -12.25 28.11
CA SER A 91 7.61 -11.27 28.98
C SER A 91 7.80 -11.70 30.45
N THR A 92 7.46 -10.82 31.40
CA THR A 92 7.34 -11.18 32.83
C THR A 92 5.96 -11.74 33.19
N GLU A 93 4.98 -11.58 32.31
CA GLU A 93 3.61 -12.11 32.40
C GLU A 93 3.36 -13.11 31.25
N PRO A 94 2.58 -14.20 31.47
CA PRO A 94 2.23 -15.16 30.41
C PRO A 94 1.47 -14.51 29.25
N THR A 95 1.90 -14.80 28.03
CA THR A 95 1.28 -14.37 26.76
C THR A 95 0.86 -15.63 25.99
N VAL A 96 0.82 -15.58 24.65
CA VAL A 96 0.92 -16.79 23.81
C VAL A 96 2.10 -17.72 24.18
N LEU A 97 3.15 -17.21 24.86
CA LEU A 97 4.21 -18.02 25.46
C LEU A 97 4.16 -18.04 27.01
N PRO A 98 4.43 -19.20 27.66
CA PRO A 98 4.48 -19.30 29.11
C PRO A 98 5.73 -18.61 29.68
N VAL A 99 5.63 -18.18 30.94
CA VAL A 99 6.74 -17.61 31.71
C VAL A 99 7.13 -18.59 32.82
N ALA A 100 8.42 -18.89 32.95
CA ALA A 100 8.96 -19.78 33.97
C ALA A 100 9.88 -19.02 34.93
N GLU A 101 9.40 -18.75 36.15
CA GLU A 101 10.21 -18.17 37.23
C GLU A 101 11.46 -19.03 37.51
N LYS A 102 12.61 -18.38 37.64
CA LYS A 102 13.92 -19.00 37.94
C LYS A 102 14.44 -18.63 39.34
N GLY A 103 13.91 -17.57 39.95
CA GLY A 103 14.14 -17.25 41.35
C GLY A 103 13.91 -15.78 41.70
N ARG A 104 14.00 -15.51 43.01
CA ARG A 104 13.91 -14.19 43.63
C ARG A 104 15.02 -14.07 44.67
N TRP A 105 15.71 -12.94 44.69
CA TRP A 105 16.80 -12.66 45.63
C TRP A 105 16.61 -11.27 46.24
N HIS A 106 16.37 -11.21 47.56
CA HIS A 106 16.20 -9.95 48.28
C HIS A 106 17.52 -9.16 48.32
N ILE A 107 17.46 -7.87 47.94
CA ILE A 107 18.66 -7.05 47.74
C ILE A 107 19.12 -6.31 49.00
N GLY A 108 18.39 -6.41 50.11
CA GLY A 108 18.84 -5.93 51.41
C GLY A 108 18.98 -4.41 51.48
N ASP A 109 20.18 -3.94 51.84
CA ASP A 109 20.59 -2.57 52.12
C ASP A 109 21.06 -1.75 50.89
N LEU A 110 21.03 -2.34 49.70
CA LEU A 110 21.52 -1.71 48.47
C LEU A 110 20.81 -0.35 48.19
N ASP A 111 21.56 0.74 48.04
CA ASP A 111 20.98 2.06 47.72
C ASP A 111 20.55 2.15 46.26
N LEU A 112 19.24 2.12 46.03
CA LEU A 112 18.63 2.19 44.70
C LEU A 112 18.59 3.61 44.11
N ASN A 113 18.89 4.64 44.92
CA ASN A 113 18.99 6.02 44.47
C ASN A 113 20.38 6.32 43.89
N ALA A 114 21.37 5.48 44.18
CA ALA A 114 22.70 5.56 43.58
C ALA A 114 22.71 5.00 42.16
N ARG A 115 23.73 5.36 41.37
CA ARG A 115 24.04 4.64 40.13
C ARG A 115 24.68 3.31 40.49
N LEU A 116 24.06 2.20 40.08
CA LEU A 116 24.48 0.85 40.39
C LEU A 116 25.32 0.28 39.25
N GLU A 117 26.47 -0.30 39.57
CA GLU A 117 27.22 -1.14 38.63
C GLU A 117 26.73 -2.59 38.69
N VAL A 118 26.40 -3.17 37.53
CA VAL A 118 25.90 -4.54 37.38
C VAL A 118 26.94 -5.34 36.60
N GLU A 119 27.41 -6.45 37.18
CA GLU A 119 28.18 -7.47 36.47
C GLU A 119 27.34 -8.75 36.33
N ARG A 120 27.32 -9.32 35.13
CA ARG A 120 26.67 -10.60 34.85
C ARG A 120 27.66 -11.52 34.14
N VAL A 121 27.97 -12.65 34.76
CA VAL A 121 28.89 -13.67 34.23
C VAL A 121 28.10 -14.88 33.78
N THR A 122 28.40 -15.41 32.59
CA THR A 122 27.83 -16.67 32.11
C THR A 122 28.84 -17.59 31.49
N ARG A 123 28.78 -18.85 31.89
CA ARG A 123 29.59 -19.97 31.40
C ARG A 123 28.66 -21.17 31.22
N GLY A 124 28.56 -21.70 30.01
CA GLY A 124 27.66 -22.84 29.72
C GLY A 124 26.18 -22.60 30.10
N ASP A 125 25.69 -23.41 31.03
CA ASP A 125 24.34 -23.43 31.61
C ASP A 125 24.19 -22.56 32.88
N THR A 126 25.24 -21.81 33.23
CA THR A 126 25.34 -21.11 34.52
C THR A 126 25.32 -19.59 34.32
N VAL A 127 24.50 -18.90 35.10
CA VAL A 127 24.38 -17.42 35.10
C VAL A 127 24.55 -16.90 36.53
N VAL A 128 25.49 -15.97 36.71
CA VAL A 128 25.75 -15.26 37.96
C VAL A 128 25.47 -13.77 37.76
N VAL A 129 24.79 -13.15 38.72
CA VAL A 129 24.55 -11.70 38.77
C VAL A 129 25.14 -11.11 40.03
N SER A 130 25.92 -10.05 39.88
CA SER A 130 26.49 -9.23 40.95
C SER A 130 26.09 -7.77 40.74
N VAL A 131 25.78 -7.05 41.83
CA VAL A 131 25.49 -5.60 41.79
C VAL A 131 26.29 -4.91 42.88
N GLN A 132 26.98 -3.82 42.54
CA GLN A 132 27.97 -3.16 43.42
C GLN A 132 28.98 -4.16 44.02
N GLY A 133 29.49 -5.07 43.18
CA GLY A 133 30.40 -6.16 43.59
C GLY A 133 29.75 -7.29 44.41
N ARG A 134 28.55 -7.09 44.97
CA ARG A 134 27.85 -8.11 45.77
C ARG A 134 27.14 -9.11 44.84
N ARG A 135 27.59 -10.37 44.84
CA ARG A 135 26.89 -11.47 44.17
C ARG A 135 25.47 -11.60 44.76
N LEU A 136 24.44 -11.41 43.93
CA LEU A 136 23.03 -11.47 44.32
C LEU A 136 22.39 -12.81 43.93
N ALA A 137 22.63 -13.27 42.70
CA ALA A 137 22.01 -14.47 42.16
C ALA A 137 23.06 -15.40 41.53
N VAL A 138 22.81 -16.70 41.69
CA VAL A 138 23.49 -17.80 40.98
C VAL A 138 22.40 -18.75 40.52
N MET A 139 22.41 -19.12 39.24
CA MET A 139 21.58 -20.16 38.66
C MET A 139 22.48 -21.10 37.86
N GLU A 140 22.31 -22.39 38.07
CA GLU A 140 23.09 -23.49 37.48
C GLU A 140 22.10 -24.47 36.84
N GLY A 141 22.53 -25.28 35.86
CA GLY A 141 21.65 -26.23 35.18
C GLY A 141 20.55 -25.57 34.33
N LEU A 142 20.72 -24.32 33.89
CA LEU A 142 19.75 -23.65 33.02
C LEU A 142 19.68 -24.35 31.66
N ASN A 143 18.46 -24.50 31.15
CA ASN A 143 18.14 -25.14 29.87
C ASN A 143 17.32 -24.17 29.01
N ILE A 144 17.87 -22.97 28.83
CA ILE A 144 17.24 -21.86 28.11
C ILE A 144 17.34 -22.13 26.62
N LYS A 145 16.41 -22.95 26.13
CA LYS A 145 16.22 -23.20 24.71
C LYS A 145 15.32 -22.08 24.19
N SER A 146 15.87 -21.13 23.45
CA SER A 146 15.01 -20.22 22.70
C SER A 146 14.15 -21.05 21.77
N ILE A 147 12.84 -20.79 21.78
CA ILE A 147 11.81 -21.56 21.07
C ILE A 147 12.03 -21.58 19.55
N ILE A 148 12.97 -20.77 19.05
CA ILE A 148 13.34 -20.56 17.66
C ILE A 148 14.86 -20.82 17.39
N SER A 149 15.69 -21.26 18.34
CA SER A 149 17.15 -21.43 18.10
C SER A 149 17.67 -22.85 17.96
N GLY A 150 16.93 -23.88 18.41
CA GLY A 150 17.33 -25.31 18.34
C GLY A 150 18.59 -25.70 19.15
N SER A 151 19.31 -24.73 19.71
CA SER A 151 20.61 -24.89 20.37
C SER A 151 20.49 -25.39 21.81
N ALA A 152 21.43 -26.24 22.25
CA ALA A 152 21.44 -26.87 23.57
C ALA A 152 21.40 -25.91 24.78
N ASN A 153 21.84 -24.66 24.59
CA ASN A 153 21.44 -23.49 25.37
C ASN A 153 21.56 -22.29 24.42
N ASN A 154 20.59 -21.38 24.40
CA ASN A 154 20.66 -20.18 23.55
C ASN A 154 21.85 -19.33 23.99
N THR A 155 22.84 -19.12 23.13
CA THR A 155 24.04 -18.35 23.48
C THR A 155 23.85 -16.83 23.40
N ARG A 156 22.74 -16.36 22.83
CA ARG A 156 22.76 -15.15 22.00
C ARG A 156 22.19 -13.90 22.69
N SER A 157 22.85 -12.77 22.45
CA SER A 157 22.44 -11.40 22.82
C SER A 157 22.41 -11.02 24.32
N ILE A 158 22.33 -9.69 24.51
CA ILE A 158 22.00 -8.92 25.71
C ILE A 158 20.88 -7.97 25.30
N ALA A 159 19.89 -7.73 26.16
CA ALA A 159 18.72 -6.93 25.84
C ALA A 159 18.30 -6.01 27.00
N PHE A 160 17.69 -4.86 26.69
CA PHE A 160 17.16 -3.91 27.66
C PHE A 160 15.68 -3.59 27.38
N GLY A 161 14.91 -3.37 28.43
CA GLY A 161 13.45 -3.22 28.42
C GLY A 161 12.92 -3.19 29.85
N GLY A 162 11.67 -3.57 30.06
CA GLY A 162 11.11 -3.74 31.40
C GLY A 162 9.58 -3.74 31.47
N PRO A 163 8.99 -4.09 32.64
CA PRO A 163 7.56 -3.95 32.90
C PRO A 163 7.04 -2.54 32.61
N CYS A 164 5.75 -2.42 32.28
CA CYS A 164 5.14 -1.14 31.97
C CYS A 164 5.31 -0.12 33.12
N GLN A 165 5.40 1.17 32.78
CA GLN A 165 5.67 2.29 33.70
C GLN A 165 7.07 2.32 34.36
N TRP A 166 7.92 1.30 34.20
CA TRP A 166 9.31 1.37 34.69
C TRP A 166 10.14 2.32 33.82
N VAL A 167 11.12 3.01 34.42
CA VAL A 167 12.06 3.88 33.71
C VAL A 167 13.45 3.79 34.36
N ALA A 168 14.47 3.49 33.56
CA ALA A 168 15.86 3.42 34.00
C ALA A 168 16.83 3.97 32.93
N VAL A 169 18.00 4.42 33.38
CA VAL A 169 19.05 5.03 32.56
C VAL A 169 20.31 4.17 32.59
N TYR A 170 20.75 3.75 31.41
CA TYR A 170 21.82 2.77 31.20
C TYR A 170 23.09 3.46 30.66
N ARG A 171 24.27 2.97 31.06
CA ARG A 171 25.58 3.45 30.62
C ARG A 171 26.64 2.35 30.55
N HIS A 172 27.67 2.58 29.74
CA HIS A 172 28.93 1.84 29.71
C HIS A 172 28.74 0.32 29.62
N LEU A 173 28.00 -0.14 28.61
CA LEU A 173 27.89 -1.55 28.30
C LEU A 173 29.21 -2.06 27.72
N ASN A 174 29.87 -2.95 28.45
CA ASN A 174 31.00 -3.74 27.96
C ASN A 174 30.67 -5.24 28.04
N VAL A 175 30.99 -5.97 26.97
CA VAL A 175 30.83 -7.41 26.83
C VAL A 175 32.20 -8.02 26.55
N LEU A 176 32.69 -8.83 27.49
CA LEU A 176 34.03 -9.41 27.51
C LEU A 176 34.01 -10.92 27.22
N ARG A 177 35.05 -11.43 26.54
CA ARG A 177 35.38 -12.87 26.50
C ARG A 177 35.94 -13.32 27.86
N ASP A 178 36.03 -14.63 28.05
CA ASP A 178 36.55 -15.29 29.25
C ASP A 178 37.95 -14.83 29.71
N GLU A 179 38.75 -14.26 28.81
CA GLU A 179 40.13 -13.79 29.06
C GLU A 179 40.25 -12.26 29.15
N GLY A 180 39.13 -11.51 29.09
CA GLY A 180 39.12 -10.05 29.17
C GLY A 180 39.24 -9.29 27.84
N GLU A 181 39.23 -10.00 26.71
CA GLU A 181 39.08 -9.40 25.37
C GLU A 181 37.71 -8.71 25.22
N ASP A 182 37.70 -7.45 24.77
CA ASP A 182 36.48 -6.70 24.46
C ASP A 182 35.78 -7.23 23.19
N LEU A 183 34.59 -7.81 23.34
CA LEU A 183 33.77 -8.34 22.25
C LEU A 183 32.77 -7.30 21.71
N TYR A 184 32.28 -6.42 22.57
CA TYR A 184 31.41 -5.29 22.20
C TYR A 184 31.43 -4.24 23.32
N GLN A 185 31.62 -2.98 22.93
CA GLN A 185 31.50 -1.81 23.81
C GLN A 185 30.50 -0.82 23.22
N ASP A 186 29.69 -0.22 24.09
CA ASP A 186 28.82 0.92 23.80
C ASP A 186 28.70 1.78 25.09
N THR A 187 29.04 3.06 25.01
CA THR A 187 28.95 3.95 26.18
C THR A 187 27.51 4.29 26.59
N MET A 188 26.54 4.08 25.69
CA MET A 188 25.13 4.47 25.79
C MET A 188 24.99 5.98 26.03
N LEU A 189 25.82 6.77 25.35
CA LEU A 189 25.91 8.23 25.40
C LEU A 189 25.83 8.85 23.99
N PRO A 190 25.60 10.17 23.83
CA PRO A 190 25.30 10.77 22.52
C PRO A 190 26.36 10.60 21.42
N HIS A 191 27.61 10.27 21.76
CA HIS A 191 28.65 9.98 20.77
C HIS A 191 28.59 8.55 20.18
N ASP A 192 27.98 7.61 20.90
CA ASP A 192 27.66 6.25 20.42
C ASP A 192 26.21 6.14 19.92
N GLN A 193 25.42 7.22 19.89
CA GLN A 193 23.96 7.15 19.67
C GLN A 193 23.53 6.27 18.48
N SER A 194 24.21 6.33 17.33
CA SER A 194 23.92 5.42 16.21
C SER A 194 24.19 3.97 16.58
N ARG A 195 25.38 3.64 17.10
CA ARG A 195 25.74 2.30 17.59
C ARG A 195 24.70 1.75 18.57
N THR A 196 24.21 2.58 19.48
CA THR A 196 23.16 2.19 20.45
C THR A 196 21.85 1.88 19.73
N LEU A 197 21.32 2.82 18.94
CA LEU A 197 20.00 2.70 18.32
C LEU A 197 19.97 1.63 17.21
N ASP A 198 21.03 1.53 16.41
CA ASP A 198 21.19 0.53 15.34
C ASP A 198 21.47 -0.87 15.90
N GLY A 199 22.31 -0.94 16.95
CA GLY A 199 22.71 -2.21 17.58
C GLY A 199 21.59 -2.89 18.34
N PHE A 200 20.75 -2.12 19.03
CA PHE A 200 19.54 -2.60 19.72
C PHE A 200 18.27 -2.56 18.86
N GLN A 201 18.33 -1.96 17.66
CA GLN A 201 17.22 -1.90 16.68
C GLN A 201 16.00 -1.13 17.19
N VAL A 202 16.31 0.01 17.79
CA VAL A 202 15.40 0.96 18.44
C VAL A 202 15.61 2.39 17.91
N GLY A 203 16.22 2.50 16.72
CA GLY A 203 16.27 3.72 15.93
C GLY A 203 15.01 3.93 15.10
N THR A 204 15.19 4.55 13.93
CA THR A 204 14.14 4.68 12.91
C THR A 204 14.30 3.61 11.83
N ASN A 205 13.21 3.27 11.14
CA ASN A 205 13.25 2.40 9.97
C ASN A 205 13.88 3.14 8.78
N GLY A 206 15.07 2.70 8.35
CA GLY A 206 15.85 3.37 7.31
C GLY A 206 15.25 3.31 5.89
N LEU A 207 14.19 2.53 5.70
CA LEU A 207 13.53 2.18 4.43
C LEU A 207 12.03 1.93 4.69
N ALA A 208 11.19 2.03 3.65
CA ALA A 208 9.77 1.69 3.75
C ALA A 208 9.59 0.17 3.94
N ARG A 209 8.59 -0.24 4.72
CA ARG A 209 8.41 -1.64 5.15
C ARG A 209 6.95 -2.00 5.34
N THR A 210 6.65 -3.30 5.20
CA THR A 210 5.45 -3.91 5.78
C THR A 210 5.74 -4.37 7.21
N ILE A 211 4.70 -4.46 8.03
CA ILE A 211 4.75 -5.06 9.37
C ILE A 211 3.65 -6.11 9.53
N ASP A 212 3.91 -7.07 10.41
CA ASP A 212 2.95 -8.02 10.95
C ASP A 212 1.73 -7.31 11.56
N GLY A 213 1.93 -6.46 12.56
CA GLY A 213 0.85 -5.83 13.32
C GLY A 213 1.12 -4.37 13.68
N ALA A 214 0.11 -3.52 13.52
CA ALA A 214 0.21 -2.07 13.73
C ALA A 214 0.61 -1.66 15.17
N LYS A 215 0.41 -2.53 16.17
CA LYS A 215 0.55 -2.20 17.60
C LYS A 215 1.70 -2.93 18.31
N ARG A 216 1.76 -4.26 18.24
CA ARG A 216 2.84 -5.07 18.85
C ARG A 216 3.83 -5.54 17.79
N ASP A 217 5.04 -5.87 18.24
CA ASP A 217 6.16 -6.49 17.52
C ASP A 217 6.70 -5.70 16.31
N ARG A 218 5.84 -5.26 15.38
CA ARG A 218 6.16 -4.37 14.25
C ARG A 218 7.36 -4.87 13.43
N ALA A 219 7.34 -6.17 13.15
CA ALA A 219 8.39 -6.87 12.44
C ALA A 219 7.97 -7.19 11.01
N CYS A 220 8.94 -7.21 10.11
CA CYS A 220 8.78 -7.67 8.74
C CYS A 220 8.94 -9.20 8.71
N PHE A 221 7.85 -9.91 8.45
CA PHE A 221 7.79 -11.37 8.31
C PHE A 221 7.65 -11.77 6.83
N GLY A 222 8.39 -12.79 6.38
CA GLY A 222 8.26 -13.34 5.03
C GLY A 222 6.94 -14.09 4.78
N GLY A 223 6.36 -14.66 5.85
CA GLY A 223 5.04 -15.33 5.80
C GLY A 223 3.88 -14.35 5.63
N ASP A 224 3.91 -13.20 6.33
CA ASP A 224 2.95 -12.11 6.17
C ASP A 224 3.08 -11.42 4.81
N LEU A 225 4.31 -11.25 4.31
CA LEU A 225 4.56 -10.58 3.03
C LEU A 225 3.87 -11.28 1.85
N TYR A 226 3.78 -12.62 1.87
CA TYR A 226 3.03 -13.43 0.90
C TYR A 226 1.53 -13.07 0.80
N VAL A 227 0.94 -12.52 1.87
CA VAL A 227 -0.45 -12.03 1.88
C VAL A 227 -0.50 -10.53 1.63
N MET A 228 0.44 -9.78 2.22
CA MET A 228 0.51 -8.32 2.16
C MET A 228 0.91 -7.80 0.78
N ASP A 229 1.84 -8.43 0.05
CA ASP A 229 2.24 -7.97 -1.29
C ASP A 229 1.03 -7.99 -2.24
N ARG A 230 0.30 -9.11 -2.22
CA ARG A 230 -0.93 -9.32 -2.99
C ARG A 230 -2.00 -8.32 -2.60
N SER A 231 -2.15 -8.02 -1.32
CA SER A 231 -3.17 -7.08 -0.83
C SER A 231 -2.84 -5.62 -1.16
N ILE A 232 -1.58 -5.21 -1.02
CA ILE A 232 -1.07 -3.89 -1.47
C ILE A 232 -1.26 -3.73 -2.98
N ALA A 233 -0.89 -4.75 -3.78
CA ALA A 233 -1.03 -4.75 -5.23
C ALA A 233 -2.49 -4.66 -5.73
N HIS A 234 -3.46 -4.99 -4.86
CA HIS A 234 -4.90 -4.87 -5.13
C HIS A 234 -5.59 -3.72 -4.39
N SER A 235 -4.84 -2.82 -3.72
CA SER A 235 -5.42 -1.67 -3.01
C SER A 235 -4.56 -0.41 -2.97
N THR A 236 -3.46 -0.39 -2.21
CA THR A 236 -2.71 0.83 -1.87
C THR A 236 -1.60 1.18 -2.87
N MET A 237 -1.09 0.20 -3.63
CA MET A 237 0.08 0.36 -4.53
C MET A 237 1.34 0.91 -3.82
N THR A 238 1.47 0.71 -2.51
CA THR A 238 2.66 1.00 -1.68
C THR A 238 3.79 0.00 -1.94
N PHE A 239 4.20 -0.10 -3.21
CA PHE A 239 5.19 -1.05 -3.71
C PHE A 239 6.60 -0.81 -3.15
N ASP A 240 6.91 0.42 -2.73
CA ASP A 240 8.15 0.77 -2.04
C ASP A 240 8.29 0.04 -0.69
N ALA A 241 7.19 -0.16 0.03
CA ALA A 241 7.17 -0.93 1.27
C ALA A 241 7.41 -2.43 1.03
N ILE A 242 6.95 -2.99 -0.09
CA ILE A 242 7.24 -4.38 -0.49
C ILE A 242 8.71 -4.50 -0.94
N ALA A 243 9.16 -3.63 -1.85
CA ALA A 243 10.55 -3.60 -2.34
C ALA A 243 11.54 -3.47 -1.18
N GLY A 244 11.23 -2.58 -0.24
CA GLY A 244 11.98 -2.45 1.00
C GLY A 244 11.93 -3.71 1.86
N SER A 245 10.77 -4.34 2.06
CA SER A 245 10.65 -5.59 2.84
C SER A 245 11.50 -6.73 2.22
N ILE A 246 11.51 -6.82 0.89
CA ILE A 246 12.38 -7.75 0.13
C ILE A 246 13.85 -7.41 0.38
N GLU A 247 14.26 -6.15 0.26
CA GLU A 247 15.65 -5.72 0.53
C GLU A 247 16.10 -6.06 1.96
N LEU A 248 15.23 -5.86 2.96
CA LEU A 248 15.54 -6.19 4.36
C LEU A 248 15.80 -7.69 4.52
N LEU A 249 14.80 -8.50 4.19
CA LEU A 249 14.82 -9.93 4.45
C LEU A 249 15.91 -10.65 3.64
N THR A 250 16.08 -10.27 2.37
CA THR A 250 17.10 -10.87 1.52
C THR A 250 18.52 -10.42 1.87
N SER A 251 18.73 -9.21 2.39
CA SER A 251 20.06 -8.80 2.88
C SER A 251 20.54 -9.61 4.10
N HIS A 252 19.62 -10.27 4.80
CA HIS A 252 19.86 -11.05 6.02
C HIS A 252 20.05 -12.56 5.79
N GLN A 253 20.41 -12.99 4.58
CA GLN A 253 20.84 -14.37 4.32
C GLN A 253 22.12 -14.73 5.08
N THR A 254 22.17 -15.88 5.74
CA THR A 254 23.36 -16.35 6.46
C THR A 254 24.39 -17.00 5.51
N ASN A 255 25.63 -17.16 5.98
CA ASN A 255 26.69 -17.91 5.30
C ASN A 255 26.28 -19.34 4.91
N GLU A 256 25.39 -19.99 5.68
CA GLU A 256 24.80 -21.29 5.36
C GLU A 256 23.64 -21.19 4.33
N ALA A 257 23.54 -20.08 3.60
CA ALA A 257 22.53 -19.78 2.59
C ALA A 257 21.06 -19.73 3.07
N TYR A 258 20.78 -19.85 4.37
CA TYR A 258 19.43 -19.71 4.89
C TYR A 258 18.98 -18.23 4.82
N LEU A 259 17.91 -17.96 4.07
CA LEU A 259 17.41 -16.63 3.80
C LEU A 259 16.67 -16.04 5.02
N GLY A 260 16.92 -14.75 5.30
CA GLY A 260 16.18 -14.04 6.35
C GLY A 260 14.68 -14.01 6.07
N ASN A 261 13.88 -14.33 7.09
CA ASN A 261 12.43 -14.44 7.02
C ASN A 261 11.70 -13.66 8.13
N LEU A 262 12.44 -13.04 9.05
CA LEU A 262 11.95 -12.23 10.17
C LEU A 262 13.00 -11.19 10.56
N CYS A 263 12.66 -9.90 10.48
CA CYS A 263 13.51 -8.79 10.95
C CYS A 263 12.65 -7.67 11.55
N LEU A 264 13.14 -7.00 12.60
CA LEU A 264 12.56 -5.71 13.04
C LEU A 264 12.73 -4.67 11.92
N ILE A 265 11.76 -3.76 11.71
CA ILE A 265 11.83 -2.80 10.60
C ILE A 265 12.93 -1.73 10.76
N GLN A 266 13.43 -1.56 11.99
CA GLN A 266 14.59 -0.74 12.36
C GLN A 266 15.93 -1.43 12.08
N ALA A 267 15.94 -2.71 11.69
CA ALA A 267 17.17 -3.42 11.36
C ALA A 267 17.85 -2.82 10.10
N PRO A 268 19.18 -2.62 10.13
CA PRO A 268 19.91 -2.13 8.97
C PRO A 268 19.95 -3.16 7.84
N VAL A 269 20.18 -2.72 6.61
CA VAL A 269 20.46 -3.60 5.46
C VAL A 269 21.91 -4.07 5.54
N HIS A 270 22.15 -5.36 5.33
CA HIS A 270 23.48 -5.96 5.44
C HIS A 270 24.19 -6.16 4.08
N GLU A 271 25.51 -5.89 4.05
CA GLU A 271 26.36 -6.16 2.90
C GLU A 271 26.75 -7.64 2.81
N TRP A 272 26.85 -8.15 1.59
CA TRP A 272 27.20 -9.55 1.26
C TRP A 272 28.51 -10.07 1.86
N ASN A 273 29.41 -9.17 2.27
CA ASN A 273 30.74 -9.49 2.82
C ASN A 273 30.74 -9.72 4.34
N LYS A 274 29.61 -9.51 5.04
CA LYS A 274 29.50 -9.60 6.50
C LYS A 274 28.30 -10.45 6.89
N GLU A 275 28.61 -11.61 7.46
CA GLU A 275 27.65 -12.51 8.09
C GLU A 275 26.66 -11.74 9.00
N PRO A 276 25.35 -11.72 8.68
CA PRO A 276 24.39 -10.92 9.42
C PRO A 276 24.14 -11.44 10.84
N PRO A 277 23.55 -10.61 11.72
CA PRO A 277 22.95 -11.11 12.95
C PRO A 277 21.88 -12.16 12.63
N THR A 278 21.86 -13.25 13.39
CA THR A 278 20.74 -14.18 13.35
C THR A 278 19.57 -13.58 14.14
N TYR A 279 18.44 -13.40 13.48
CA TYR A 279 17.17 -13.10 14.13
C TYR A 279 16.51 -14.43 14.52
N ALA A 280 15.24 -14.39 14.90
CA ALA A 280 14.45 -15.57 15.18
C ALA A 280 13.99 -16.24 13.85
N PHE A 281 14.95 -16.73 13.05
CA PHE A 281 14.66 -17.40 11.78
C PHE A 281 14.10 -18.82 12.02
N CYS A 282 12.77 -18.90 12.14
CA CYS A 282 12.04 -20.06 12.63
C CYS A 282 11.53 -21.01 11.55
N SER A 283 11.25 -20.50 10.35
CA SER A 283 10.37 -21.19 9.41
C SER A 283 10.93 -21.17 7.98
N LEU A 284 11.41 -22.33 7.52
CA LEU A 284 11.86 -22.50 6.14
C LEU A 284 10.70 -22.32 5.15
N SER A 285 9.46 -22.63 5.54
CA SER A 285 8.29 -22.28 4.72
C SER A 285 8.09 -20.78 4.57
N PHE A 286 8.28 -19.95 5.62
CA PHE A 286 8.23 -18.48 5.45
C PHE A 286 9.37 -17.94 4.55
N ALA A 287 10.56 -18.56 4.59
CA ALA A 287 11.65 -18.19 3.68
C ALA A 287 11.34 -18.58 2.21
N LEU A 288 10.62 -19.69 1.99
CA LEU A 288 10.19 -20.15 0.67
C LEU A 288 8.98 -19.35 0.14
N LEU A 289 8.02 -19.00 0.99
CA LEU A 289 6.91 -18.11 0.63
C LEU A 289 7.39 -16.70 0.27
N LEU A 290 8.48 -16.21 0.86
CA LEU A 290 9.16 -14.98 0.42
C LEU A 290 9.66 -15.06 -1.04
N VAL A 291 10.13 -16.22 -1.51
CA VAL A 291 10.48 -16.42 -2.94
C VAL A 291 9.26 -16.20 -3.84
N VAL A 292 8.09 -16.65 -3.39
CA VAL A 292 6.82 -16.46 -4.11
C VAL A 292 6.35 -15.00 -4.05
N ALA A 293 6.47 -14.33 -2.90
CA ALA A 293 6.14 -12.91 -2.74
C ALA A 293 7.01 -12.01 -3.64
N ILE A 294 8.30 -12.32 -3.80
CA ILE A 294 9.20 -11.62 -4.75
C ILE A 294 8.73 -11.82 -6.19
N LYS A 295 8.26 -13.02 -6.55
CA LYS A 295 7.67 -13.33 -7.86
C LYS A 295 6.34 -12.59 -8.07
N ASP A 296 5.46 -12.49 -7.06
CA ASP A 296 4.18 -11.77 -7.17
C ASP A 296 4.41 -10.25 -7.24
N TYR A 297 5.31 -9.70 -6.42
CA TYR A 297 5.79 -8.32 -6.54
C TYR A 297 6.31 -8.00 -7.95
N TRP A 298 7.18 -8.84 -8.52
CA TRP A 298 7.69 -8.65 -9.88
C TRP A 298 6.58 -8.72 -10.94
N LEU A 299 5.63 -9.65 -10.79
CA LEU A 299 4.47 -9.74 -11.69
C LEU A 299 3.57 -8.51 -11.61
N HIS A 300 3.36 -7.95 -10.42
CA HIS A 300 2.52 -6.78 -10.21
C HIS A 300 3.19 -5.43 -10.57
N THR A 301 4.53 -5.33 -10.51
CA THR A 301 5.27 -4.06 -10.71
C THR A 301 6.11 -3.98 -11.97
N GLY A 302 6.55 -5.12 -12.52
CA GLY A 302 7.55 -5.15 -13.59
C GLY A 302 8.98 -4.84 -13.13
N ASP A 303 9.22 -4.68 -11.82
CA ASP A 303 10.53 -4.31 -11.27
C ASP A 303 11.55 -5.45 -11.38
N ALA A 304 12.17 -5.54 -12.56
CA ALA A 304 13.27 -6.45 -12.83
C ALA A 304 14.54 -6.12 -12.03
N ARG A 305 14.69 -4.89 -11.50
CA ARG A 305 15.86 -4.51 -10.70
C ARG A 305 15.84 -5.25 -9.36
N THR A 306 14.74 -5.17 -8.62
CA THR A 306 14.59 -5.89 -7.35
C THR A 306 14.70 -7.41 -7.57
N LYS A 307 14.07 -7.94 -8.63
CA LYS A 307 14.24 -9.35 -9.05
C LYS A 307 15.73 -9.71 -9.13
N THR A 308 16.49 -9.00 -9.97
CA THR A 308 17.90 -9.31 -10.22
C THR A 308 18.79 -9.08 -8.99
N GLN A 309 18.51 -8.08 -8.16
CA GLN A 309 19.30 -7.80 -6.94
C GLN A 309 19.14 -8.88 -5.85
N CYS A 310 18.07 -9.66 -5.85
CA CYS A 310 17.88 -10.77 -4.91
C CYS A 310 18.03 -12.17 -5.53
N PHE A 311 17.90 -12.35 -6.85
CA PHE A 311 17.78 -13.67 -7.49
C PHE A 311 18.83 -14.71 -7.04
N GLN A 312 20.13 -14.35 -7.04
CA GLN A 312 21.20 -15.25 -6.60
C GLN A 312 21.01 -15.73 -5.14
N ARG A 313 20.49 -14.87 -4.26
CA ARG A 313 20.18 -15.24 -2.87
C ARG A 313 19.06 -16.26 -2.80
N LEU A 314 18.08 -16.17 -3.69
CA LEU A 314 16.99 -17.13 -3.81
C LEU A 314 17.52 -18.47 -4.34
N GLU A 315 18.42 -18.47 -5.33
CA GLU A 315 19.09 -19.69 -5.80
C GLU A 315 19.89 -20.38 -4.68
N HIS A 316 20.58 -19.61 -3.85
CA HIS A 316 21.28 -20.14 -2.68
C HIS A 316 20.30 -20.74 -1.66
N LEU A 317 19.13 -20.12 -1.40
CA LEU A 317 18.08 -20.71 -0.56
C LEU A 317 17.52 -22.02 -1.14
N MET A 318 17.34 -22.10 -2.46
CA MET A 318 16.87 -23.33 -3.12
C MET A 318 17.92 -24.44 -3.04
N ALA A 319 19.22 -24.10 -3.11
CA ALA A 319 20.31 -25.04 -2.88
C ALA A 319 20.31 -25.56 -1.44
N TYR A 320 20.26 -24.66 -0.44
CA TYR A 320 20.12 -25.00 0.99
C TYR A 320 18.92 -25.92 1.24
N THR A 321 17.75 -25.58 0.70
CA THR A 321 16.52 -26.38 0.86
C THR A 321 16.66 -27.77 0.24
N ALA A 322 17.45 -27.93 -0.83
CA ALA A 322 17.72 -29.21 -1.45
C ALA A 322 18.65 -30.11 -0.61
N GLU A 323 19.50 -29.56 0.25
CA GLU A 323 20.32 -30.33 1.20
C GLU A 323 19.46 -31.01 2.28
N HIS A 324 18.29 -30.44 2.59
CA HIS A 324 17.30 -31.02 3.51
C HIS A 324 16.37 -32.05 2.86
N LEU A 325 16.61 -32.48 1.61
CA LEU A 325 15.80 -33.52 0.96
C LEU A 325 16.15 -34.93 1.47
N SER A 326 15.18 -35.58 2.12
CA SER A 326 15.29 -36.97 2.58
C SER A 326 14.15 -37.81 2.00
N VAL A 327 14.51 -38.86 1.25
CA VAL A 327 13.56 -39.75 0.54
C VAL A 327 12.60 -38.94 -0.36
N GLY A 328 13.13 -37.93 -1.06
CA GLY A 328 12.39 -37.13 -2.05
C GLY A 328 11.50 -36.01 -1.50
N VAL A 329 11.44 -35.82 -0.18
CA VAL A 329 10.68 -34.74 0.48
C VAL A 329 11.59 -33.94 1.43
N VAL A 330 11.28 -32.68 1.67
CA VAL A 330 12.07 -31.79 2.56
C VAL A 330 11.82 -32.15 4.02
N VAL A 331 12.91 -32.27 4.78
CA VAL A 331 12.96 -32.62 6.20
C VAL A 331 13.87 -31.65 6.93
N ALA A 332 13.32 -30.52 7.37
CA ALA A 332 14.04 -29.60 8.25
C ALA A 332 14.03 -30.12 9.70
N LEU A 333 15.17 -30.00 10.38
CA LEU A 333 15.25 -30.06 11.84
C LEU A 333 15.08 -28.64 12.43
N PRO A 334 14.80 -28.48 13.74
CA PRO A 334 14.87 -27.17 14.38
C PRO A 334 16.29 -26.56 14.27
N PRO A 335 16.43 -25.23 14.11
CA PRO A 335 15.35 -24.25 14.16
C PRO A 335 14.40 -24.08 12.96
N PRO A 336 14.74 -24.27 11.67
CA PRO A 336 13.86 -23.88 10.54
C PRO A 336 12.54 -24.64 10.35
N SER A 337 12.13 -25.51 11.29
CA SER A 337 10.94 -26.37 11.17
C SER A 337 9.69 -25.87 11.90
N MET A 338 9.65 -24.60 12.32
CA MET A 338 8.46 -24.01 12.94
C MET A 338 7.34 -23.72 11.92
N HIS A 339 6.11 -23.96 12.36
CA HIS A 339 4.89 -23.56 11.65
C HIS A 339 4.49 -22.11 11.99
N TRP A 340 3.49 -21.56 11.29
CA TRP A 340 2.93 -20.23 11.64
C TRP A 340 2.29 -20.21 13.04
N PHE A 341 1.92 -21.36 13.60
CA PHE A 341 1.37 -21.51 14.94
C PHE A 341 2.42 -22.15 15.88
N PRO A 342 3.27 -21.37 16.56
CA PRO A 342 4.39 -21.91 17.34
C PRO A 342 3.96 -22.70 18.60
N LEU A 343 2.71 -22.54 19.05
CA LEU A 343 2.13 -23.33 20.15
C LEU A 343 1.93 -24.81 19.81
N GLY A 344 1.86 -25.17 18.52
CA GLY A 344 1.95 -26.57 18.08
C GLY A 344 3.38 -27.14 18.18
N GLY A 345 4.38 -26.28 18.44
CA GLY A 345 5.79 -26.63 18.48
C GLY A 345 6.46 -26.70 17.10
N PRO A 346 7.78 -26.93 17.06
CA PRO A 346 8.48 -27.26 15.83
C PRO A 346 7.95 -28.58 15.26
N ILE A 347 7.75 -28.62 13.94
CA ILE A 347 7.43 -29.86 13.25
C ILE A 347 8.71 -30.70 13.20
N PHE A 348 8.64 -31.94 13.68
CA PHE A 348 9.76 -32.89 13.66
C PHE A 348 9.60 -33.87 12.50
N GLY A 349 10.51 -33.79 11.53
CA GLY A 349 10.54 -34.71 10.39
C GLY A 349 9.87 -34.14 9.13
N PRO A 350 9.44 -35.02 8.19
CA PRO A 350 8.84 -34.63 6.92
C PRO A 350 7.55 -33.83 7.10
N SER A 351 7.56 -32.56 6.68
CA SER A 351 6.52 -31.57 6.96
C SER A 351 5.77 -31.17 5.69
N CYS A 352 4.45 -31.40 5.62
CA CYS A 352 3.67 -31.07 4.42
C CYS A 352 3.63 -29.57 4.09
N PRO A 353 3.39 -28.64 5.04
CA PRO A 353 3.41 -27.20 4.78
C PRO A 353 4.75 -26.71 4.21
N LEU A 354 5.87 -27.30 4.67
CA LEU A 354 7.20 -27.02 4.15
C LEU A 354 7.38 -27.53 2.70
N ASN A 355 6.85 -28.71 2.40
CA ASN A 355 6.92 -29.28 1.05
C ASN A 355 5.99 -28.55 0.07
N ASN A 356 4.82 -28.06 0.50
CA ASN A 356 3.96 -27.18 -0.30
C ASN A 356 4.69 -25.87 -0.65
N ALA A 357 5.29 -25.21 0.34
CA ALA A 357 6.03 -23.96 0.14
C ALA A 357 7.25 -24.16 -0.77
N TYR A 358 7.93 -25.32 -0.70
CA TYR A 358 9.02 -25.65 -1.61
C TYR A 358 8.53 -25.90 -3.04
N ASP A 359 7.37 -26.55 -3.24
CA ASP A 359 6.78 -26.73 -4.57
C ASP A 359 6.38 -25.38 -5.21
N GLU A 360 5.74 -24.48 -4.45
CA GLU A 360 5.40 -23.13 -4.94
C GLU A 360 6.65 -22.28 -5.23
N ALA A 361 7.69 -22.37 -4.39
CA ALA A 361 8.96 -21.68 -4.60
C ALA A 361 9.72 -22.22 -5.83
N LEU A 362 9.68 -23.53 -6.11
CA LEU A 362 10.24 -24.11 -7.33
C LEU A 362 9.53 -23.56 -8.59
N HIS A 363 8.20 -23.44 -8.56
CA HIS A 363 7.45 -22.80 -9.64
C HIS A 363 7.78 -21.31 -9.76
N ALA A 364 7.89 -20.57 -8.64
CA ALA A 364 8.27 -19.16 -8.63
C ALA A 364 9.66 -18.91 -9.23
N MET A 365 10.66 -19.74 -8.90
CA MET A 365 12.01 -19.66 -9.47
C MET A 365 12.03 -20.01 -10.96
N SER A 366 11.18 -20.93 -11.43
CA SER A 366 11.01 -21.19 -12.87
C SER A 366 10.39 -19.97 -13.60
N VAL A 367 9.42 -19.29 -12.98
CA VAL A 367 8.81 -18.07 -13.53
C VAL A 367 9.81 -16.90 -13.57
N MET A 368 10.61 -16.71 -12.51
CA MET A 368 11.57 -15.61 -12.41
C MET A 368 12.88 -15.81 -13.18
N SER A 369 13.29 -17.05 -13.43
CA SER A 369 14.50 -17.35 -14.21
C SER A 369 14.40 -16.80 -15.63
N ASP A 370 15.54 -16.51 -16.25
CA ASP A 370 15.64 -16.22 -17.68
C ASP A 370 16.32 -17.37 -18.46
N ASP A 371 16.98 -18.31 -17.77
CA ASP A 371 17.62 -19.50 -18.34
C ASP A 371 16.62 -20.68 -18.53
N PRO A 372 16.47 -21.23 -19.77
CA PRO A 372 15.68 -22.43 -20.03
C PRO A 372 16.10 -23.70 -19.28
N GLU A 373 17.39 -23.90 -19.00
CA GLU A 373 17.85 -25.11 -18.30
C GLU A 373 17.44 -25.08 -16.82
N ALA A 374 17.67 -23.95 -16.13
CA ALA A 374 17.15 -23.69 -14.79
C ALA A 374 15.62 -23.80 -14.73
N LYS A 375 14.89 -23.28 -15.73
CA LYS A 375 13.42 -23.43 -15.80
C LYS A 375 13.00 -24.89 -15.78
N GLN A 376 13.59 -25.70 -16.65
CA GLN A 376 13.28 -27.12 -16.75
C GLN A 376 13.76 -27.90 -15.52
N LYS A 377 14.89 -27.53 -14.92
CA LYS A 377 15.39 -28.08 -13.64
C LYS A 377 14.36 -27.92 -12.53
N TYR A 378 13.91 -26.69 -12.26
CA TYR A 378 12.97 -26.42 -11.17
C TYR A 378 11.61 -27.12 -11.37
N LEU A 379 11.05 -27.09 -12.59
CA LEU A 379 9.81 -27.83 -12.92
C LEU A 379 9.97 -29.36 -12.77
N SER A 380 11.16 -29.88 -13.10
CA SER A 380 11.47 -31.32 -12.94
C SER A 380 11.68 -31.72 -11.48
N GLN A 381 12.05 -30.79 -10.60
CA GLN A 381 12.12 -31.00 -9.16
C GLN A 381 10.70 -31.01 -8.55
N ALA A 382 9.87 -30.01 -8.85
CA ALA A 382 8.47 -29.92 -8.40
C ALA A 382 7.66 -31.17 -8.79
N LYS A 383 7.78 -31.62 -10.04
CA LYS A 383 7.13 -32.85 -10.53
C LYS A 383 7.53 -34.11 -9.74
N LYS A 384 8.77 -34.20 -9.24
CA LYS A 384 9.23 -35.33 -8.41
C LYS A 384 8.70 -35.22 -6.98
N LEU A 385 8.82 -34.02 -6.40
CA LEU A 385 8.34 -33.67 -5.07
C LEU A 385 6.86 -34.04 -4.91
N LYS A 386 6.01 -33.59 -5.85
CA LYS A 386 4.58 -33.92 -5.90
C LYS A 386 4.26 -35.41 -5.83
N VAL A 387 5.05 -36.26 -6.49
CA VAL A 387 4.84 -37.72 -6.50
C VAL A 387 5.10 -38.33 -5.12
N GLU A 388 6.22 -37.98 -4.49
CA GLU A 388 6.57 -38.51 -3.17
C GLU A 388 5.69 -37.91 -2.05
N VAL A 389 5.29 -36.64 -2.16
CA VAL A 389 4.33 -36.01 -1.26
C VAL A 389 2.96 -36.70 -1.29
N LEU A 390 2.38 -36.91 -2.48
CA LEU A 390 1.08 -37.60 -2.62
C LEU A 390 1.15 -39.03 -2.08
N LYS A 391 2.20 -39.77 -2.44
CA LYS A 391 2.45 -41.15 -2.01
C LYS A 391 2.61 -41.31 -0.49
N ARG A 392 3.04 -40.26 0.21
CA ARG A 392 3.41 -40.31 1.63
C ARG A 392 2.35 -39.75 2.58
N PHE A 393 1.62 -38.71 2.18
CA PHE A 393 0.78 -37.94 3.11
C PHE A 393 -0.69 -37.78 2.67
N TYR A 394 -1.05 -38.15 1.44
CA TYR A 394 -2.42 -38.03 0.92
C TYR A 394 -3.14 -39.38 0.91
N ASP A 395 -4.23 -39.47 1.68
CA ASP A 395 -5.16 -40.60 1.62
C ASP A 395 -6.23 -40.31 0.56
N ALA A 396 -6.16 -41.04 -0.56
CA ALA A 396 -7.09 -40.90 -1.67
C ALA A 396 -8.51 -41.45 -1.41
N SER A 397 -8.75 -42.15 -0.28
CA SER A 397 -10.06 -42.69 0.09
C SER A 397 -10.87 -41.75 0.99
N THR A 398 -10.19 -40.94 1.80
CA THR A 398 -10.82 -39.93 2.68
C THR A 398 -10.59 -38.50 2.19
N GLY A 399 -9.59 -38.27 1.33
CA GLY A 399 -9.12 -36.95 0.93
C GLY A 399 -8.31 -36.25 2.02
N VAL A 400 -7.88 -36.94 3.08
CA VAL A 400 -7.05 -36.36 4.14
C VAL A 400 -5.64 -36.13 3.60
N TYR A 401 -5.13 -34.92 3.80
CA TYR A 401 -3.75 -34.57 3.55
C TYR A 401 -3.10 -34.25 4.90
N ARG A 402 -2.32 -35.20 5.42
CA ARG A 402 -1.79 -35.15 6.79
C ARG A 402 -0.85 -33.96 6.96
N LEU A 403 -0.80 -33.40 8.17
CA LEU A 403 0.22 -32.43 8.53
C LEU A 403 1.62 -33.08 8.53
N ILE A 404 1.72 -34.22 9.22
CA ILE A 404 2.92 -35.06 9.41
C ILE A 404 2.53 -36.52 9.71
N GLU A 405 3.48 -37.46 9.57
CA GLU A 405 3.24 -38.91 9.70
C GLU A 405 2.94 -39.40 11.13
N ASN A 406 3.40 -38.67 12.15
CA ASN A 406 3.32 -39.04 13.57
C ASN A 406 2.15 -38.40 14.34
N LEU A 407 1.26 -37.68 13.64
CA LEU A 407 -0.03 -37.21 14.17
C LEU A 407 -1.17 -38.15 13.70
N PRO A 408 -2.37 -38.07 14.30
CA PRO A 408 -3.53 -38.89 13.92
C PRO A 408 -3.81 -38.84 12.41
N SER A 409 -4.08 -40.01 11.83
CA SER A 409 -4.10 -40.25 10.39
C SER A 409 -5.21 -39.52 9.63
N ASP A 410 -6.25 -39.12 10.38
CA ASP A 410 -7.50 -38.47 10.02
C ASP A 410 -7.51 -36.96 10.36
N GLY A 411 -6.45 -36.47 11.01
CA GLY A 411 -6.36 -35.07 11.45
C GLY A 411 -6.25 -34.07 10.30
N ILE A 412 -7.03 -33.00 10.37
CA ILE A 412 -7.12 -31.93 9.36
C ILE A 412 -6.32 -30.71 9.81
N CYS A 413 -5.36 -30.30 8.98
CA CYS A 413 -4.75 -28.97 9.02
C CYS A 413 -5.27 -28.16 7.83
N GLN A 414 -5.98 -27.07 8.10
CA GLN A 414 -6.78 -26.33 7.13
C GLN A 414 -5.89 -25.72 6.03
N ASP A 415 -4.88 -24.93 6.42
CA ASP A 415 -3.92 -24.30 5.50
C ASP A 415 -3.08 -25.32 4.75
N ASN A 416 -2.60 -26.38 5.42
CA ASN A 416 -1.82 -27.43 4.78
C ASN A 416 -2.54 -28.06 3.58
N LYS A 417 -3.83 -28.40 3.74
CA LYS A 417 -4.64 -28.93 2.64
C LYS A 417 -4.99 -27.83 1.63
N ALA A 418 -5.39 -26.66 2.09
CA ALA A 418 -5.82 -25.57 1.23
C ALA A 418 -4.71 -25.07 0.28
N HIS A 419 -3.50 -24.87 0.80
CA HIS A 419 -2.31 -24.48 0.03
C HIS A 419 -2.00 -25.54 -1.03
N ALA A 420 -1.98 -26.82 -0.65
CA ALA A 420 -1.77 -27.95 -1.57
C ALA A 420 -2.90 -28.14 -2.63
N VAL A 421 -4.14 -27.71 -2.33
CA VAL A 421 -5.23 -27.63 -3.32
C VAL A 421 -5.00 -26.49 -4.30
N THR A 422 -4.59 -25.32 -3.81
CA THR A 422 -4.40 -24.08 -4.58
C THR A 422 -3.24 -24.18 -5.57
N ILE A 423 -2.08 -24.67 -5.13
CA ILE A 423 -0.91 -24.90 -6.02
C ILE A 423 -1.05 -26.19 -6.85
N GLY A 424 -2.19 -26.88 -6.73
CA GLY A 424 -2.54 -28.03 -7.56
C GLY A 424 -1.76 -29.31 -7.25
N LEU A 425 -1.15 -29.45 -6.07
CA LEU A 425 -0.57 -30.73 -5.61
C LEU A 425 -1.65 -31.81 -5.50
N LEU A 426 -2.79 -31.51 -4.89
CA LEU A 426 -3.84 -32.50 -4.61
C LEU A 426 -4.88 -32.63 -5.74
N PRO A 427 -5.37 -33.86 -6.02
CA PRO A 427 -6.60 -34.04 -6.81
C PRO A 427 -7.82 -33.51 -6.04
N SER A 428 -8.96 -33.35 -6.71
CA SER A 428 -10.22 -33.03 -5.99
C SER A 428 -10.77 -34.28 -5.31
N HIS A 429 -11.36 -34.10 -4.13
CA HIS A 429 -12.05 -35.13 -3.36
C HIS A 429 -13.42 -34.66 -2.86
N ALA A 430 -14.38 -35.58 -2.70
CA ALA A 430 -15.74 -35.24 -2.27
C ALA A 430 -15.78 -34.54 -0.89
N ASN A 431 -14.84 -34.87 -0.01
CA ASN A 431 -14.73 -34.29 1.33
C ASN A 431 -13.98 -32.95 1.37
N ASP A 432 -13.51 -32.40 0.24
CA ASP A 432 -12.73 -31.15 0.22
C ASP A 432 -13.45 -30.00 0.92
N LEU A 433 -14.77 -29.87 0.71
CA LEU A 433 -15.58 -28.85 1.38
C LEU A 433 -15.59 -29.01 2.90
N GLU A 434 -15.78 -30.23 3.44
CA GLU A 434 -15.74 -30.45 4.89
C GLU A 434 -14.37 -30.05 5.45
N HIS A 435 -13.30 -30.55 4.83
CA HIS A 435 -11.95 -30.35 5.34
C HIS A 435 -11.59 -28.86 5.38
N LEU A 436 -11.95 -28.11 4.33
CA LEU A 436 -11.65 -26.68 4.17
C LEU A 436 -12.53 -25.76 5.02
N ILE A 437 -13.82 -26.07 5.22
CA ILE A 437 -14.78 -25.13 5.83
C ILE A 437 -15.23 -25.48 7.26
N ASP A 438 -14.97 -26.68 7.79
CA ASP A 438 -15.43 -27.12 9.12
C ASP A 438 -16.94 -26.81 9.33
N PRO A 439 -17.84 -27.43 8.53
CA PRO A 439 -19.25 -27.03 8.42
C PRO A 439 -20.08 -27.34 9.68
N GLN A 440 -19.52 -28.11 10.62
CA GLN A 440 -20.16 -28.45 11.90
C GLN A 440 -19.90 -27.40 13.00
N SER A 441 -19.05 -26.41 12.75
CA SER A 441 -18.59 -25.43 13.74
C SER A 441 -19.03 -24.01 13.37
N GLN A 442 -19.32 -23.16 14.37
CA GLN A 442 -19.68 -21.76 14.11
C GLN A 442 -18.59 -21.00 13.35
N LEU A 443 -17.31 -21.22 13.70
CA LEU A 443 -16.13 -20.70 13.01
C LEU A 443 -15.18 -21.85 12.64
N PRO A 444 -14.37 -21.72 11.57
CA PRO A 444 -13.53 -22.80 11.07
C PRO A 444 -12.23 -22.96 11.88
N ARG A 445 -12.03 -24.12 12.51
CA ARG A 445 -10.81 -24.41 13.28
C ARG A 445 -9.67 -24.80 12.35
N ALA A 446 -8.51 -24.19 12.56
CA ALA A 446 -7.31 -24.43 11.74
C ALA A 446 -6.77 -25.87 11.87
N PHE A 447 -6.88 -26.47 13.06
CA PHE A 447 -6.37 -27.81 13.37
C PHE A 447 -7.46 -28.67 14.02
N ARG A 448 -7.88 -29.77 13.37
CA ARG A 448 -8.93 -30.68 13.86
C ARG A 448 -8.37 -32.09 14.00
N GLY A 449 -8.50 -32.71 15.18
CA GLY A 449 -8.00 -34.07 15.44
C GLY A 449 -6.47 -34.21 15.56
N LEU A 450 -5.70 -33.11 15.54
CA LEU A 450 -4.23 -33.14 15.47
C LEU A 450 -3.56 -33.12 16.85
N ALA A 451 -4.13 -33.83 17.81
CA ALA A 451 -3.67 -33.89 19.21
C ALA A 451 -3.41 -32.49 19.80
N HIS A 452 -2.16 -32.17 20.18
CA HIS A 452 -1.78 -30.90 20.80
C HIS A 452 -2.09 -29.66 19.94
N TRP A 453 -2.06 -29.78 18.60
CA TRP A 453 -2.40 -28.68 17.69
C TRP A 453 -3.87 -28.25 17.80
N SER A 454 -4.77 -29.17 18.16
CA SER A 454 -6.20 -28.88 18.34
C SER A 454 -6.56 -28.33 19.72
N VAL A 455 -5.66 -28.38 20.71
CA VAL A 455 -5.97 -27.98 22.11
C VAL A 455 -6.28 -26.48 22.24
N ALA A 456 -5.80 -25.65 21.32
CA ALA A 456 -6.04 -24.21 21.34
C ALA A 456 -7.37 -23.78 20.66
N ASP A 457 -8.07 -24.68 19.96
CA ASP A 457 -9.32 -24.41 19.19
C ASP A 457 -9.25 -23.10 18.36
N ILE A 458 -8.08 -22.80 17.79
CA ILE A 458 -7.78 -21.51 17.15
C ILE A 458 -8.48 -21.36 15.79
N ILE A 459 -9.14 -20.21 15.61
CA ILE A 459 -9.67 -19.73 14.34
C ILE A 459 -8.62 -18.80 13.73
N SER A 460 -7.91 -19.27 12.70
CA SER A 460 -6.84 -18.51 12.05
C SER A 460 -7.30 -17.93 10.72
N LEU A 461 -7.13 -16.62 10.56
CA LEU A 461 -7.48 -15.91 9.33
C LEU A 461 -6.45 -16.14 8.23
N TYR A 462 -5.18 -16.38 8.61
CA TYR A 462 -4.14 -16.87 7.70
C TYR A 462 -4.55 -18.22 7.09
N ALA A 463 -4.98 -19.17 7.92
CA ALA A 463 -5.39 -20.49 7.45
C ALA A 463 -6.72 -20.49 6.69
N THR A 464 -7.68 -19.68 7.13
CA THR A 464 -8.94 -19.47 6.42
C THR A 464 -8.70 -18.79 5.06
N GLY A 465 -7.72 -17.89 4.96
CA GLY A 465 -7.34 -17.22 3.71
C GLY A 465 -6.93 -18.19 2.61
N PHE A 466 -6.02 -19.12 2.92
CA PHE A 466 -5.71 -20.24 2.02
C PHE A 466 -6.95 -21.06 1.68
N ALA A 467 -7.83 -21.35 2.64
CA ALA A 467 -9.05 -22.15 2.40
C ALA A 467 -10.02 -21.46 1.43
N VAL A 468 -10.18 -20.14 1.53
CA VAL A 468 -10.96 -19.33 0.58
C VAL A 468 -10.34 -19.37 -0.82
N GLU A 469 -9.01 -19.24 -0.94
CA GLU A 469 -8.30 -19.36 -2.22
C GLU A 469 -8.42 -20.77 -2.83
N ALA A 470 -8.36 -21.81 -2.00
CA ALA A 470 -8.53 -23.20 -2.39
C ALA A 470 -9.94 -23.47 -2.94
N LEU A 471 -10.98 -22.92 -2.30
CA LEU A 471 -12.36 -23.00 -2.78
C LEU A 471 -12.53 -22.29 -4.13
N PHE A 472 -12.03 -21.04 -4.26
CA PHE A 472 -12.07 -20.32 -5.53
C PHE A 472 -11.31 -21.06 -6.65
N SER A 473 -10.10 -21.58 -6.39
CA SER A 473 -9.31 -22.32 -7.39
C SER A 473 -10.00 -23.60 -7.90
N ARG A 474 -10.97 -24.13 -7.15
CA ARG A 474 -11.81 -25.29 -7.52
C ARG A 474 -13.20 -24.92 -8.04
N ASN A 475 -13.47 -23.62 -8.22
CA ASN A 475 -14.76 -23.04 -8.64
C ASN A 475 -15.89 -23.18 -7.59
N HIS A 476 -15.56 -23.33 -6.31
CA HIS A 476 -16.51 -23.32 -5.18
C HIS A 476 -16.69 -21.89 -4.63
N GLY A 477 -17.03 -20.93 -5.50
CA GLY A 477 -17.06 -19.52 -5.14
C GLY A 477 -18.17 -19.15 -4.14
N LEU A 478 -19.29 -19.87 -4.14
CA LEU A 478 -20.38 -19.67 -3.19
C LEU A 478 -19.97 -20.10 -1.77
N GLU A 479 -19.26 -21.21 -1.66
CA GLU A 479 -18.67 -21.68 -0.40
C GLU A 479 -17.54 -20.74 0.05
N ALA A 480 -16.73 -20.21 -0.88
CA ALA A 480 -15.69 -19.24 -0.58
C ALA A 480 -16.26 -17.92 -0.05
N GLN A 481 -17.31 -17.37 -0.69
CA GLN A 481 -18.02 -16.18 -0.21
C GLN A 481 -18.60 -16.41 1.19
N ARG A 482 -19.32 -17.51 1.41
CA ARG A 482 -19.88 -17.85 2.73
C ARG A 482 -18.81 -18.02 3.81
N LEU A 483 -17.63 -18.53 3.45
CA LEU A 483 -16.49 -18.63 4.37
C LEU A 483 -15.89 -17.25 4.69
N ILE A 484 -15.81 -16.35 3.71
CA ILE A 484 -15.44 -14.94 3.93
C ILE A 484 -16.44 -14.26 4.87
N GLU A 485 -17.73 -14.36 4.59
CA GLU A 485 -18.80 -13.76 5.41
C GLU A 485 -18.81 -14.29 6.84
N ARG A 486 -18.69 -15.62 7.01
CA ARG A 486 -18.68 -16.29 8.33
C ARG A 486 -17.49 -15.88 9.21
N VAL A 487 -16.32 -15.63 8.61
CA VAL A 487 -15.12 -15.25 9.37
C VAL A 487 -14.95 -13.72 9.43
N TRP A 488 -14.81 -13.04 8.29
CA TRP A 488 -14.58 -11.59 8.23
C TRP A 488 -15.81 -10.73 8.49
N GLY A 489 -17.03 -11.28 8.39
CA GLY A 489 -18.25 -10.56 8.79
C GLY A 489 -18.26 -10.22 10.28
N SER A 490 -17.79 -11.14 11.13
CA SER A 490 -17.74 -10.95 12.60
C SER A 490 -16.87 -9.76 13.04
N MET A 491 -15.83 -9.43 12.28
CA MET A 491 -14.90 -8.31 12.53
C MET A 491 -15.31 -7.01 11.82
N ALA A 492 -16.18 -7.12 10.81
CA ALA A 492 -16.79 -5.98 10.12
C ALA A 492 -18.11 -5.52 10.77
N ASP A 493 -18.66 -6.29 11.70
CA ASP A 493 -19.85 -5.92 12.48
C ASP A 493 -19.52 -4.81 13.49
N THR A 494 -19.98 -3.59 13.18
CA THR A 494 -19.85 -2.40 14.04
C THR A 494 -20.54 -2.51 15.42
N SER A 495 -21.37 -3.53 15.64
CA SER A 495 -21.99 -3.81 16.96
C SER A 495 -21.16 -4.76 17.84
N ASN A 496 -20.13 -5.41 17.29
CA ASN A 496 -19.21 -6.25 18.04
C ASN A 496 -18.41 -5.37 19.04
N PRO A 497 -18.36 -5.70 20.35
CA PRO A 497 -17.59 -4.92 21.32
C PRO A 497 -16.08 -4.90 21.04
N ASN A 498 -15.59 -5.78 20.17
CA ASN A 498 -14.20 -5.80 19.69
C ASN A 498 -14.04 -5.17 18.29
N TYR A 499 -15.02 -4.42 17.77
CA TYR A 499 -14.90 -3.75 16.48
C TYR A 499 -13.82 -2.65 16.51
N TYR A 500 -12.74 -2.87 15.75
CA TYR A 500 -11.68 -1.88 15.51
C TYR A 500 -11.63 -1.38 14.05
N GLY A 501 -12.50 -1.88 13.16
CA GLY A 501 -12.51 -1.55 11.73
C GLY A 501 -11.25 -2.02 10.99
N GLY A 502 -10.83 -3.25 11.28
CA GLY A 502 -9.62 -3.89 10.77
C GLY A 502 -9.70 -5.41 10.90
N HIS A 503 -8.80 -6.12 10.23
CA HIS A 503 -8.72 -7.59 10.28
C HIS A 503 -7.77 -8.03 11.39
N TRP A 504 -8.25 -8.94 12.25
CA TRP A 504 -7.51 -9.38 13.43
C TRP A 504 -6.57 -10.54 13.10
N GLU A 505 -5.61 -10.81 13.97
CA GLU A 505 -4.63 -11.90 13.84
C GLU A 505 -5.28 -13.29 13.94
N ALA A 506 -6.08 -13.52 14.98
CA ALA A 506 -6.73 -14.79 15.29
C ALA A 506 -7.98 -14.60 16.17
N MET A 507 -8.87 -15.59 16.19
CA MET A 507 -10.07 -15.62 17.04
C MET A 507 -10.19 -16.93 17.82
N LYS A 508 -11.05 -16.94 18.84
CA LYS A 508 -11.60 -18.16 19.44
C LYS A 508 -12.84 -18.64 18.67
N THR A 509 -13.31 -19.84 18.99
CA THR A 509 -14.55 -20.43 18.44
C THR A 509 -15.81 -19.60 18.70
N ASP A 510 -15.81 -18.70 19.68
CA ASP A 510 -16.92 -17.78 20.00
C ASP A 510 -16.92 -16.46 19.20
N GLY A 511 -15.89 -16.19 18.40
CA GLY A 511 -15.74 -14.95 17.62
C GLY A 511 -15.11 -13.77 18.39
N THR A 512 -14.58 -14.00 19.61
CA THR A 512 -13.74 -13.03 20.31
C THR A 512 -12.26 -13.15 19.89
N PRO A 513 -11.43 -12.10 20.05
CA PRO A 513 -9.98 -12.19 19.89
C PRO A 513 -9.37 -13.31 20.74
N HIS A 514 -8.34 -13.98 20.21
CA HIS A 514 -7.78 -15.19 20.81
C HIS A 514 -7.18 -14.96 22.22
N GLY A 515 -6.47 -13.84 22.42
CA GLY A 515 -5.84 -13.44 23.67
C GLY A 515 -5.85 -11.92 23.86
N HIS A 516 -5.32 -11.45 25.00
CA HIS A 516 -5.21 -10.02 25.32
C HIS A 516 -4.13 -9.31 24.48
N ASP A 517 -3.23 -10.11 23.89
CA ASP A 517 -2.10 -9.79 23.04
C ASP A 517 -2.41 -9.88 21.53
N THR A 518 -3.56 -10.46 21.14
CA THR A 518 -3.99 -10.60 19.74
C THR A 518 -4.06 -9.23 19.03
N SER A 519 -3.37 -9.10 17.90
CA SER A 519 -3.46 -7.87 17.10
C SER A 519 -4.82 -7.77 16.43
N LEU A 520 -5.44 -6.59 16.46
CA LEU A 520 -6.71 -6.28 15.80
C LEU A 520 -6.52 -5.55 14.46
N MET A 521 -5.25 -5.46 14.02
CA MET A 521 -4.78 -5.04 12.69
C MET A 521 -3.57 -5.94 12.37
N HIS A 522 -3.73 -7.00 11.56
CA HIS A 522 -2.65 -7.92 11.22
C HIS A 522 -2.56 -8.19 9.71
N GLY A 523 -1.34 -8.10 9.15
CA GLY A 523 -1.08 -8.17 7.71
C GLY A 523 -1.48 -9.50 7.08
N TRP A 524 -1.16 -10.62 7.73
CA TRP A 524 -1.52 -11.97 7.29
C TRP A 524 -3.02 -12.27 7.14
N SER A 525 -3.90 -11.33 7.52
CA SER A 525 -5.36 -11.48 7.52
C SER A 525 -6.05 -10.70 6.38
N THR A 526 -5.28 -10.03 5.54
CA THR A 526 -5.77 -9.10 4.51
C THR A 526 -6.34 -9.80 3.25
N TRP A 527 -6.33 -11.14 3.19
CA TRP A 527 -6.80 -11.96 2.05
C TRP A 527 -8.03 -11.46 1.27
N PRO A 528 -9.14 -11.00 1.88
CA PRO A 528 -10.28 -10.48 1.10
C PRO A 528 -9.94 -9.30 0.19
N VAL A 529 -8.87 -8.54 0.48
CA VAL A 529 -8.42 -7.40 -0.33
C VAL A 529 -7.99 -7.86 -1.74
N SER A 530 -7.24 -8.95 -1.82
CA SER A 530 -6.69 -9.50 -3.06
C SER A 530 -7.56 -10.61 -3.67
N LEU A 531 -8.12 -11.51 -2.85
CA LEU A 531 -8.92 -12.64 -3.36
C LEU A 531 -10.21 -12.19 -4.06
N LEU A 532 -10.87 -11.12 -3.60
CA LEU A 532 -12.13 -10.65 -4.19
C LEU A 532 -11.91 -10.13 -5.64
N PRO A 533 -10.98 -9.19 -5.93
CA PRO A 533 -10.62 -8.85 -7.31
C PRO A 533 -10.08 -10.04 -8.12
N ARG A 534 -9.20 -10.85 -7.51
CA ARG A 534 -8.47 -11.93 -8.20
C ARG A 534 -9.34 -13.08 -8.68
N TYR A 535 -10.44 -13.37 -7.97
CA TYR A 535 -11.31 -14.51 -8.26
C TYR A 535 -12.75 -14.12 -8.62
N LEU A 536 -13.37 -13.09 -8.03
CA LEU A 536 -14.72 -12.69 -8.46
C LEU A 536 -14.68 -11.92 -9.78
N ALA A 537 -13.81 -10.90 -9.89
CA ALA A 537 -13.54 -10.24 -11.17
C ALA A 537 -12.52 -11.00 -12.04
N GLY A 538 -11.85 -12.02 -11.47
CA GLY A 538 -10.94 -12.91 -12.19
C GLY A 538 -9.59 -12.30 -12.57
N LEU A 539 -9.23 -11.12 -12.03
CA LEU A 539 -8.10 -10.30 -12.47
C LEU A 539 -6.75 -10.86 -11.99
N GLN A 540 -5.89 -11.28 -12.93
CA GLN A 540 -4.58 -11.86 -12.61
C GLN A 540 -3.51 -11.40 -13.61
N PRO A 541 -2.32 -10.93 -13.20
CA PRO A 541 -1.23 -10.66 -14.13
C PRO A 541 -0.82 -11.95 -14.86
N ALA A 542 -0.54 -11.84 -16.16
CA ALA A 542 0.01 -12.92 -16.97
C ALA A 542 1.50 -12.69 -17.28
N GLU A 543 1.91 -11.42 -17.35
CA GLU A 543 3.28 -10.96 -17.53
C GLU A 543 3.65 -9.84 -16.53
N PRO A 544 4.95 -9.57 -16.31
CA PRO A 544 5.42 -8.55 -15.38
C PRO A 544 4.90 -7.15 -15.67
N GLY A 545 4.48 -6.44 -14.61
CA GLY A 545 3.96 -5.08 -14.71
C GLY A 545 2.59 -5.01 -15.39
N TRP A 546 1.84 -6.12 -15.45
CA TRP A 546 0.54 -6.21 -16.13
C TRP A 546 0.56 -5.86 -17.63
N THR A 547 1.68 -6.06 -18.36
CA THR A 547 1.72 -5.89 -19.84
C THR A 547 0.72 -6.80 -20.56
N SER A 548 0.46 -7.97 -19.97
CA SER A 548 -0.73 -8.77 -20.23
C SER A 548 -1.29 -9.37 -18.95
N PHE A 549 -2.59 -9.67 -18.96
CA PHE A 549 -3.32 -10.18 -17.82
C PHE A 549 -4.45 -11.13 -18.24
N ARG A 550 -4.96 -11.89 -17.27
CA ARG A 550 -6.10 -12.80 -17.42
C ARG A 550 -7.32 -12.27 -16.67
N ILE A 551 -8.49 -12.56 -17.22
CA ILE A 551 -9.81 -12.46 -16.60
C ILE A 551 -10.39 -13.87 -16.57
N ALA A 552 -10.37 -14.51 -15.40
CA ALA A 552 -10.92 -15.85 -15.17
C ALA A 552 -11.85 -15.81 -13.93
N PRO A 553 -13.11 -15.35 -14.08
CA PRO A 553 -14.00 -15.09 -12.96
C PRO A 553 -14.65 -16.38 -12.43
N VAL A 554 -14.78 -16.49 -11.12
CA VAL A 554 -15.37 -17.63 -10.41
C VAL A 554 -16.73 -17.25 -9.86
N PHE A 555 -17.75 -18.06 -10.19
CA PHE A 555 -19.12 -17.83 -9.73
C PHE A 555 -19.28 -18.05 -8.22
N ALA A 556 -19.89 -17.06 -7.56
CA ALA A 556 -20.25 -17.10 -6.15
C ALA A 556 -21.76 -16.94 -5.87
N GLY A 557 -22.61 -16.98 -6.91
CA GLY A 557 -24.04 -16.65 -6.77
C GLY A 557 -24.33 -15.14 -6.78
N LEU A 558 -23.36 -14.32 -7.22
CA LEU A 558 -23.51 -12.87 -7.39
C LEU A 558 -23.97 -12.55 -8.81
N GLU A 559 -25.14 -11.92 -8.95
CA GLU A 559 -25.67 -11.43 -10.23
C GLU A 559 -24.73 -10.42 -10.92
N ARG A 560 -24.01 -9.61 -10.12
CA ARG A 560 -23.31 -8.41 -10.56
C ARG A 560 -22.00 -8.22 -9.81
N ILE A 561 -20.93 -7.99 -10.55
CA ILE A 561 -19.60 -7.65 -10.02
C ILE A 561 -19.12 -6.42 -10.79
N ASN A 562 -18.60 -5.42 -10.09
CA ASN A 562 -17.87 -4.30 -10.68
C ASN A 562 -16.56 -4.13 -9.90
N CYS A 563 -15.45 -4.24 -10.61
CA CYS A 563 -14.11 -4.08 -10.06
C CYS A 563 -13.32 -3.14 -10.98
N THR A 564 -12.73 -2.10 -10.42
CA THR A 564 -11.71 -1.29 -11.09
C THR A 564 -10.45 -1.33 -10.25
N LEU A 565 -9.34 -1.78 -10.86
CA LEU A 565 -8.05 -1.95 -10.25
C LEU A 565 -7.06 -0.98 -10.91
N ALA A 566 -6.28 -0.26 -10.10
CA ALA A 566 -5.12 0.48 -10.59
C ALA A 566 -3.89 -0.45 -10.58
N THR A 567 -3.14 -0.45 -11.67
CA THR A 567 -1.89 -1.20 -11.82
C THR A 567 -0.82 -0.28 -12.41
N VAL A 568 0.44 -0.74 -12.45
CA VAL A 568 1.53 0.03 -13.06
C VAL A 568 1.37 0.24 -14.57
N ALA A 569 0.52 -0.55 -15.24
CA ALA A 569 0.14 -0.33 -16.64
C ALA A 569 -1.08 0.59 -16.84
N GLY A 570 -1.73 1.02 -15.75
CA GLY A 570 -2.90 1.91 -15.77
C GLY A 570 -4.13 1.31 -15.08
N SER A 571 -5.32 1.85 -15.38
CA SER A 571 -6.58 1.34 -14.83
C SER A 571 -7.11 0.15 -15.63
N ILE A 572 -7.31 -0.99 -14.96
CA ILE A 572 -8.04 -2.15 -15.48
C ILE A 572 -9.44 -2.16 -14.87
N GLY A 573 -10.46 -2.44 -15.66
CA GLY A 573 -11.86 -2.52 -15.20
C GLY A 573 -12.56 -3.79 -15.68
N VAL A 574 -13.40 -4.36 -14.82
CA VAL A 574 -14.26 -5.51 -15.11
C VAL A 574 -15.67 -5.23 -14.59
N GLU A 575 -16.67 -5.22 -15.47
CA GLU A 575 -18.08 -5.39 -15.08
C GLU A 575 -18.53 -6.80 -15.50
N ILE A 576 -19.11 -7.57 -14.58
CA ILE A 576 -19.81 -8.82 -14.88
C ILE A 576 -21.28 -8.63 -14.48
N LYS A 577 -22.19 -9.02 -15.36
CA LYS A 577 -23.63 -9.10 -15.09
C LYS A 577 -24.15 -10.41 -15.65
N ILE A 578 -24.87 -11.17 -14.83
CA ILE A 578 -25.25 -12.54 -15.14
C ILE A 578 -26.71 -12.74 -14.76
N ASP A 579 -27.48 -13.26 -15.71
CA ASP A 579 -28.79 -13.84 -15.49
C ASP A 579 -28.67 -15.37 -15.63
N GLU A 580 -28.56 -16.06 -14.49
CA GLU A 580 -28.46 -17.52 -14.48
C GLU A 580 -29.80 -18.23 -14.76
N ALA A 581 -30.93 -17.51 -14.64
CA ALA A 581 -32.25 -18.06 -14.97
C ALA A 581 -32.47 -18.10 -16.49
N GLU A 582 -32.11 -17.02 -17.19
CA GLU A 582 -32.14 -16.95 -18.66
C GLU A 582 -30.91 -17.60 -19.32
N GLY A 583 -29.83 -17.85 -18.54
CA GLY A 583 -28.59 -18.43 -19.05
C GLY A 583 -27.75 -17.46 -19.90
N HIS A 584 -27.93 -16.15 -19.70
CA HIS A 584 -27.31 -15.08 -20.47
C HIS A 584 -26.54 -14.10 -19.58
N GLY A 585 -25.54 -13.42 -20.14
CA GLY A 585 -24.73 -12.47 -19.38
C GLY A 585 -23.83 -11.59 -20.22
N THR A 586 -23.18 -10.64 -19.53
CA THR A 586 -22.23 -9.70 -20.14
C THR A 586 -20.97 -9.59 -19.27
N LEU A 587 -19.81 -9.76 -19.89
CA LEU A 587 -18.51 -9.35 -19.36
C LEU A 587 -18.10 -8.07 -20.09
N LYS A 588 -17.80 -7.00 -19.35
CA LYS A 588 -17.13 -5.83 -19.89
C LYS A 588 -15.71 -5.76 -19.37
N VAL A 589 -14.79 -5.31 -20.23
CA VAL A 589 -13.38 -5.16 -19.93
C VAL A 589 -12.91 -3.77 -20.34
N MET A 590 -12.29 -3.05 -19.41
CA MET A 590 -11.45 -1.89 -19.70
C MET A 590 -10.00 -2.32 -19.49
N ALA A 591 -9.18 -2.21 -20.52
CA ALA A 591 -7.75 -2.51 -20.47
C ALA A 591 -6.94 -1.31 -21.01
N PRO A 592 -5.81 -0.93 -20.38
CA PRO A 592 -4.97 0.18 -20.83
C PRO A 592 -4.45 -0.02 -22.26
N PHE A 593 -4.08 1.08 -22.93
CA PHE A 593 -3.69 1.01 -24.35
C PHE A 593 -2.49 0.09 -24.57
N GLY A 594 -2.63 -0.90 -25.47
CA GLY A 594 -1.58 -1.87 -25.79
C GLY A 594 -1.40 -3.02 -24.79
N VAL A 595 -2.14 -3.03 -23.67
CA VAL A 595 -2.15 -4.15 -22.72
C VAL A 595 -3.04 -5.28 -23.23
N HIS A 596 -2.56 -6.52 -23.19
CA HIS A 596 -3.30 -7.67 -23.71
C HIS A 596 -4.10 -8.41 -22.61
N ALA A 597 -5.43 -8.44 -22.72
CA ALA A 597 -6.32 -9.15 -21.80
C ALA A 597 -6.73 -10.52 -22.38
N GLN A 598 -6.35 -11.61 -21.72
CA GLN A 598 -6.82 -12.97 -22.00
C GLN A 598 -8.12 -13.24 -21.23
N LEU A 599 -9.17 -13.72 -21.90
CA LEU A 599 -10.47 -13.95 -21.30
C LEU A 599 -10.74 -15.45 -21.17
N GLN A 600 -11.20 -15.88 -20.00
CA GLN A 600 -11.68 -17.22 -19.74
C GLN A 600 -13.12 -17.12 -19.19
N PRO A 601 -14.11 -17.83 -19.78
CA PRO A 601 -15.44 -17.86 -19.20
C PRO A 601 -15.40 -18.57 -17.83
N PRO A 602 -16.30 -18.20 -16.90
CA PRO A 602 -16.56 -19.02 -15.73
C PRO A 602 -16.98 -20.45 -16.12
N ARG A 603 -16.77 -21.41 -15.22
CA ARG A 603 -17.17 -22.81 -15.43
C ARG A 603 -18.66 -22.91 -15.83
N GLU A 604 -18.96 -23.77 -16.81
CA GLU A 604 -20.28 -23.98 -17.46
C GLU A 604 -20.73 -22.88 -18.45
N TRP A 605 -20.02 -21.75 -18.53
CA TRP A 605 -20.35 -20.67 -19.45
C TRP A 605 -19.41 -20.63 -20.66
N ILE A 606 -19.82 -19.94 -21.73
CA ILE A 606 -19.07 -19.74 -22.97
C ILE A 606 -18.97 -18.24 -23.28
N ILE A 607 -17.81 -17.80 -23.76
CA ILE A 607 -17.62 -16.47 -24.36
C ILE A 607 -18.14 -16.47 -25.80
N GLN A 608 -19.09 -15.57 -26.09
CA GLN A 608 -19.51 -15.27 -27.46
C GLN A 608 -18.80 -14.00 -27.92
N GLY A 609 -17.58 -14.18 -28.44
CA GLY A 609 -16.67 -13.12 -28.83
C GLY A 609 -15.22 -13.63 -28.95
N PRO A 610 -14.22 -12.75 -29.02
CA PRO A 610 -12.83 -13.15 -28.97
C PRO A 610 -12.40 -13.50 -27.53
N GLU A 611 -11.59 -14.55 -27.37
CA GLU A 611 -10.99 -14.96 -26.08
C GLU A 611 -9.78 -14.08 -25.69
N SER A 612 -9.48 -13.05 -26.48
CA SER A 612 -8.47 -12.03 -26.19
C SER A 612 -9.00 -10.65 -26.59
N ILE A 613 -8.67 -9.64 -25.78
CA ILE A 613 -8.92 -8.23 -26.05
C ILE A 613 -7.59 -7.48 -26.01
N MET A 614 -7.32 -6.71 -27.08
CA MET A 614 -6.30 -5.67 -27.04
C MET A 614 -6.84 -4.44 -26.33
N GLY A 615 -6.10 -3.94 -25.35
CA GLY A 615 -6.48 -2.78 -24.57
C GLY A 615 -6.42 -1.49 -25.39
N THR A 616 -7.44 -0.65 -25.21
CA THR A 616 -7.68 0.60 -25.96
C THR A 616 -7.87 1.81 -25.04
N GLY A 617 -7.85 1.60 -23.72
CA GLY A 617 -8.29 2.57 -22.72
C GLY A 617 -9.82 2.67 -22.57
N ALA A 618 -10.60 2.05 -23.45
CA ALA A 618 -12.07 2.07 -23.42
C ALA A 618 -12.68 0.74 -22.94
N TRP A 619 -13.94 0.80 -22.49
CA TRP A 619 -14.74 -0.37 -22.16
C TRP A 619 -15.17 -1.14 -23.42
N GLN A 620 -14.88 -2.44 -23.44
CA GLN A 620 -15.23 -3.38 -24.51
C GLN A 620 -16.16 -4.46 -23.94
N ASN A 621 -17.22 -4.80 -24.67
CA ASN A 621 -18.27 -5.71 -24.20
C ASN A 621 -18.12 -7.10 -24.85
N VAL A 622 -18.32 -8.15 -24.08
CA VAL A 622 -18.33 -9.57 -24.48
C VAL A 622 -19.59 -10.22 -23.90
N LEU A 623 -20.25 -11.07 -24.69
CA LEU A 623 -21.43 -11.80 -24.23
C LEU A 623 -21.03 -13.13 -23.60
N LEU A 624 -21.75 -13.53 -22.56
CA LEU A 624 -21.62 -14.81 -21.86
C LEU A 624 -22.93 -15.60 -22.00
N PHE A 625 -22.81 -16.92 -22.15
CA PHE A 625 -23.95 -17.82 -22.40
C PHE A 625 -23.77 -19.17 -21.69
N LYS A 626 -24.86 -19.74 -21.14
CA LYS A 626 -24.88 -21.03 -20.44
C LYS A 626 -25.64 -22.10 -21.27
N PRO A 627 -24.95 -23.03 -21.97
CA PRO A 627 -25.57 -23.90 -22.96
C PRO A 627 -26.67 -24.85 -22.47
N SER A 628 -26.74 -25.14 -21.16
CA SER A 628 -27.75 -26.04 -20.59
C SER A 628 -29.15 -25.41 -20.50
N VAL A 629 -29.25 -24.08 -20.39
CA VAL A 629 -30.54 -23.37 -20.22
C VAL A 629 -31.28 -23.25 -21.56
N ALA A 630 -30.56 -22.95 -22.64
CA ALA A 630 -31.11 -22.66 -23.96
C ALA A 630 -31.72 -23.86 -24.73
N SER A 631 -31.97 -24.99 -24.05
CA SER A 631 -32.81 -26.06 -24.58
C SER A 631 -34.32 -25.76 -24.45
N GLY A 632 -34.69 -24.71 -23.70
CA GLY A 632 -36.05 -24.20 -23.51
C GLY A 632 -36.58 -23.24 -24.59
N ALA A 633 -36.51 -23.65 -25.87
CA ALA A 633 -37.25 -23.12 -27.03
C ALA A 633 -37.74 -21.63 -27.03
N GLN A 634 -37.03 -20.76 -27.77
CA GLN A 634 -37.70 -19.73 -28.58
C GLN A 634 -36.89 -19.38 -29.85
N GLU A 635 -37.56 -19.38 -31.01
CA GLU A 635 -36.97 -18.88 -32.26
C GLU A 635 -36.99 -17.34 -32.26
N TYR A 636 -35.89 -16.70 -32.67
CA TYR A 636 -35.85 -15.28 -33.02
C TYR A 636 -35.45 -15.10 -34.50
N PRO A 637 -36.05 -14.16 -35.26
CA PRO A 637 -35.94 -14.16 -36.72
C PRO A 637 -34.66 -13.49 -37.23
N ASP A 638 -34.20 -13.91 -38.42
CA ASP A 638 -33.12 -13.27 -39.16
C ASP A 638 -33.41 -11.79 -39.47
N ALA A 639 -32.61 -10.89 -38.88
CA ALA A 639 -32.49 -9.50 -39.30
C ALA A 639 -31.09 -8.95 -38.97
N MET A 640 -30.55 -8.11 -39.88
CA MET A 640 -29.28 -7.37 -39.74
C MET A 640 -27.96 -8.14 -39.95
N LEU A 641 -27.87 -8.92 -41.03
CA LEU A 641 -26.58 -9.17 -41.72
C LEU A 641 -26.50 -8.34 -43.02
N GLN A 642 -25.86 -7.18 -42.97
CA GLN A 642 -25.48 -6.38 -44.15
C GLN A 642 -24.06 -5.81 -44.03
N ALA A 643 -23.10 -6.50 -44.64
CA ALA A 643 -21.81 -5.95 -45.02
C ALA A 643 -21.29 -6.71 -46.26
N THR A 644 -21.47 -6.12 -47.46
CA THR A 644 -20.97 -6.71 -48.71
C THR A 644 -19.45 -6.53 -48.87
N PRO A 645 -18.73 -7.50 -49.46
CA PRO A 645 -17.27 -7.48 -49.55
C PRO A 645 -16.75 -6.62 -50.69
N ILE A 646 -15.48 -6.20 -50.58
CA ILE A 646 -14.67 -5.69 -51.70
C ILE A 646 -13.36 -6.48 -51.73
N CYS A 647 -13.03 -7.07 -52.89
CA CYS A 647 -11.83 -7.89 -53.07
C CYS A 647 -10.77 -7.16 -53.90
N ALA A 648 -9.56 -7.04 -53.34
CA ALA A 648 -8.29 -6.93 -54.07
C ALA A 648 -7.16 -7.43 -53.15
N GLY A 649 -6.11 -8.11 -53.61
CA GLY A 649 -5.79 -8.48 -55.00
C GLY A 649 -4.29 -8.42 -55.26
N GLY A 650 -3.48 -9.24 -54.58
CA GLY A 650 -2.01 -9.21 -54.66
C GLY A 650 -1.39 -10.60 -54.75
N ARG A 651 -0.42 -10.78 -55.65
CA ARG A 651 0.37 -12.01 -55.81
C ARG A 651 1.63 -11.96 -54.94
N VAL A 652 2.10 -13.12 -54.48
CA VAL A 652 3.54 -13.43 -54.29
C VAL A 652 3.78 -14.84 -54.84
N GLU A 653 4.94 -15.07 -55.46
CA GLU A 653 5.30 -16.35 -56.11
C GLU A 653 6.37 -17.14 -55.32
N LYS A 654 6.76 -18.31 -55.85
CA LYS A 654 7.51 -19.39 -55.18
C LYS A 654 9.00 -19.14 -54.90
N ALA A 655 9.50 -19.85 -53.88
CA ALA A 655 10.64 -20.79 -53.92
C ALA A 655 10.37 -21.87 -52.82
N GLU A 656 10.61 -23.20 -52.87
CA GLU A 656 11.61 -24.08 -53.50
C GLU A 656 13.04 -23.88 -52.94
N SER A 657 13.79 -24.89 -52.44
CA SER A 657 13.64 -26.36 -52.31
C SER A 657 13.58 -26.80 -50.81
N GLU A 658 13.68 -28.05 -50.31
CA GLU A 658 14.16 -29.34 -50.84
C GLU A 658 13.56 -30.55 -50.07
N ARG A 659 13.84 -31.81 -50.46
CA ARG A 659 13.44 -33.07 -49.78
C ARG A 659 14.60 -34.08 -49.73
N PRO A 660 14.50 -35.16 -48.93
CA PRO A 660 14.06 -36.44 -49.51
C PRO A 660 12.95 -37.19 -48.71
N ASN A 661 12.23 -38.07 -49.40
CA ASN A 661 11.33 -39.09 -48.84
C ASN A 661 12.00 -40.48 -48.86
N ILE A 662 11.46 -41.47 -48.11
CA ILE A 662 11.44 -42.96 -48.31
C ILE A 662 11.37 -43.64 -46.91
N THR A 663 10.52 -44.63 -46.58
CA THR A 663 9.39 -45.29 -47.28
C THR A 663 8.30 -45.73 -46.27
N LYS A 664 7.16 -46.24 -46.76
CA LYS A 664 6.12 -46.91 -45.95
C LYS A 664 6.30 -48.43 -45.92
N SER A 665 6.00 -49.03 -44.77
CA SER A 665 5.24 -50.29 -44.64
C SER A 665 4.35 -50.17 -43.40
N GLU A 666 3.22 -50.87 -43.25
CA GLU A 666 2.26 -51.48 -44.19
C GLU A 666 0.89 -51.51 -43.48
N MET A 667 -0.24 -51.52 -44.21
CA MET A 667 -1.58 -51.55 -43.58
C MET A 667 -2.11 -52.98 -43.45
N ALA A 668 -2.34 -53.45 -42.23
CA ALA A 668 -3.19 -54.62 -41.96
C ALA A 668 -3.85 -54.53 -40.57
N GLY A 669 -5.17 -54.78 -40.49
CA GLY A 669 -5.95 -54.77 -39.23
C GLY A 669 -7.39 -54.29 -39.44
N ARG A 670 -8.37 -55.20 -39.37
CA ARG A 670 -9.79 -54.92 -39.70
C ARG A 670 -10.67 -54.62 -38.48
N LYS A 671 -11.75 -53.90 -38.76
CA LYS A 671 -12.95 -53.61 -37.94
C LYS A 671 -13.70 -54.85 -37.40
N GLN A 672 -14.76 -54.57 -36.61
CA GLN A 672 -15.84 -55.45 -36.10
C GLN A 672 -15.42 -56.38 -34.93
N LYS A 673 -16.23 -56.71 -33.90
CA LYS A 673 -17.66 -56.49 -33.51
C LYS A 673 -17.77 -56.29 -31.95
N VAL A 674 -18.92 -56.12 -31.26
CA VAL A 674 -20.16 -55.28 -31.39
C VAL A 674 -21.20 -55.76 -30.32
N THR A 675 -22.03 -54.87 -29.72
CA THR A 675 -23.25 -55.16 -28.86
C THR A 675 -23.00 -55.93 -27.52
N ASP A 676 -23.83 -56.00 -26.46
CA ASP A 676 -25.08 -55.35 -25.95
C ASP A 676 -25.31 -55.79 -24.46
N ALA A 677 -26.25 -55.35 -23.59
CA ALA A 677 -27.26 -54.26 -23.52
C ALA A 677 -27.73 -54.10 -22.02
N CYS A 678 -28.84 -53.38 -21.74
CA CYS A 678 -29.35 -53.07 -20.38
C CYS A 678 -30.36 -54.08 -19.78
N ALA A 679 -30.35 -54.24 -18.44
CA ALA A 679 -31.42 -54.76 -17.57
C ALA A 679 -31.16 -54.23 -16.13
N MET A 680 -32.04 -53.47 -15.45
CA MET A 680 -33.37 -53.74 -14.85
C MET A 680 -33.37 -54.18 -13.37
N PHE A 681 -33.87 -53.27 -12.51
CA PHE A 681 -34.78 -53.47 -11.36
C PHE A 681 -34.40 -54.30 -10.10
N GLU A 682 -34.51 -53.61 -8.94
CA GLU A 682 -34.99 -54.07 -7.60
C GLU A 682 -34.26 -55.26 -6.89
N ARG A 683 -34.20 -55.35 -5.54
CA ARG A 683 -35.26 -55.20 -4.52
C ARG A 683 -34.72 -54.82 -3.12
N GLU A 684 -35.65 -54.38 -2.25
CA GLU A 684 -35.84 -54.64 -0.79
C GLU A 684 -34.58 -54.80 0.13
N GLY A 685 -34.47 -54.25 1.34
CA GLY A 685 -35.32 -53.49 2.28
C GLY A 685 -34.45 -53.21 3.54
N VAL A 686 -34.79 -52.51 4.63
CA VAL A 686 -35.99 -52.44 5.48
C VAL A 686 -35.80 -51.27 6.50
N LYS A 687 -36.90 -50.71 7.03
CA LYS A 687 -36.98 -49.88 8.26
C LYS A 687 -38.01 -50.55 9.22
N PRO A 688 -38.15 -50.21 10.52
CA PRO A 688 -37.29 -49.44 11.44
C PRO A 688 -37.15 -50.08 12.87
N SER A 689 -36.39 -49.43 13.78
CA SER A 689 -36.64 -49.37 15.24
C SER A 689 -35.72 -48.26 15.83
N HIS A 690 -36.11 -47.30 16.69
CA HIS A 690 -36.86 -47.28 17.97
C HIS A 690 -36.14 -47.96 19.16
N ILE A 691 -35.65 -47.17 20.12
CA ILE A 691 -36.13 -47.06 21.53
C ILE A 691 -35.34 -45.98 22.31
N ASP A 692 -35.95 -45.49 23.39
CA ASP A 692 -35.68 -44.23 24.11
C ASP A 692 -34.64 -44.29 25.26
N GLY A 693 -34.29 -43.10 25.79
CA GLY A 693 -33.92 -42.88 27.20
C GLY A 693 -32.47 -42.49 27.52
N HIS A 694 -32.17 -41.75 28.60
CA HIS A 694 -33.06 -41.07 29.56
C HIS A 694 -32.28 -40.09 30.49
N GLN A 695 -32.73 -38.82 30.66
CA GLN A 695 -32.41 -37.90 31.79
C GLN A 695 -30.91 -37.55 32.06
N SER A 696 -30.48 -36.58 32.90
CA SER A 696 -30.98 -35.29 33.46
C SER A 696 -29.72 -34.51 33.97
N SER A 697 -29.67 -33.29 34.54
CA SER A 697 -30.61 -32.23 34.99
C SER A 697 -29.89 -30.86 34.81
N LEU A 698 -30.50 -29.67 34.69
CA LEU A 698 -31.43 -28.90 35.55
C LEU A 698 -30.83 -28.36 36.88
N ILE A 699 -30.55 -27.05 36.94
CA ILE A 699 -30.52 -26.17 38.14
C ILE A 699 -30.67 -24.69 37.68
N SER A 700 -31.33 -23.85 38.47
CA SER A 700 -31.60 -22.40 38.21
C SER A 700 -30.66 -21.50 39.05
N ASN A 701 -30.64 -20.15 39.08
CA ASN A 701 -31.58 -19.04 38.83
C ASN A 701 -30.75 -17.83 38.29
N THR A 702 -31.23 -16.87 37.49
CA THR A 702 -32.36 -15.93 37.67
C THR A 702 -32.17 -14.94 38.84
N PHE A 703 -31.47 -13.81 38.58
CA PHE A 703 -31.54 -12.60 39.41
C PHE A 703 -31.16 -11.35 38.59
N ILE A 704 -31.44 -10.15 39.13
CA ILE A 704 -31.13 -8.81 38.56
C ILE A 704 -31.97 -8.42 37.32
N MET A 705 -33.24 -8.11 37.58
CA MET A 705 -33.88 -6.94 36.99
C MET A 705 -34.46 -6.09 38.14
N GLN A 706 -34.64 -4.78 37.90
CA GLN A 706 -35.08 -3.76 38.88
C GLN A 706 -34.10 -3.46 40.04
N LEU A 707 -33.28 -2.43 39.85
CA LEU A 707 -33.28 -1.30 40.79
C LEU A 707 -32.94 0.00 40.05
N LEU A 708 -33.82 0.98 40.17
CA LEU A 708 -33.82 2.25 39.43
C LEU A 708 -33.78 3.40 40.44
N LYS A 709 -33.23 4.56 40.05
CA LYS A 709 -33.38 5.89 40.67
C LYS A 709 -32.72 6.14 42.05
N TYR A 710 -31.48 6.64 42.00
CA TYR A 710 -31.02 7.80 42.80
C TYR A 710 -30.06 8.60 41.90
N LEU A 711 -30.55 9.55 41.10
CA LEU A 711 -30.78 10.97 41.41
C LEU A 711 -29.48 11.82 41.56
N LEU A 712 -29.32 12.72 40.58
CA LEU A 712 -28.48 13.94 40.58
C LEU A 712 -28.90 14.93 41.71
N PRO A 713 -28.18 16.05 42.01
CA PRO A 713 -27.18 16.73 41.16
C PRO A 713 -25.93 17.30 41.85
N LEU A 714 -24.94 17.72 41.05
CA LEU A 714 -24.27 19.02 41.19
C LEU A 714 -23.48 19.37 39.92
N ALA A 715 -23.88 20.43 39.21
CA ALA A 715 -23.20 20.92 38.02
C ALA A 715 -23.28 22.45 37.96
N MET A 716 -22.14 23.13 38.14
CA MET A 716 -21.99 24.54 37.78
C MET A 716 -20.53 24.88 37.41
N SER A 717 -20.37 25.33 36.18
CA SER A 717 -19.36 26.29 35.71
C SER A 717 -17.92 26.20 36.24
N ALA A 718 -17.06 25.54 35.46
CA ALA A 718 -15.69 25.99 35.24
C ALA A 718 -15.52 26.29 33.74
N SER A 719 -15.62 27.57 33.36
CA SER A 719 -15.69 27.98 31.96
C SER A 719 -14.31 27.98 31.29
N ILE A 720 -13.92 26.86 30.68
CA ILE A 720 -12.86 26.87 29.68
C ILE A 720 -13.40 27.61 28.45
N SER A 721 -12.68 28.64 28.01
CA SER A 721 -13.10 29.44 26.85
C SER A 721 -13.14 28.56 25.61
N ALA A 722 -14.33 28.34 25.05
CA ALA A 722 -14.42 28.07 23.62
C ALA A 722 -13.71 29.22 22.90
N ALA A 723 -12.89 28.90 21.89
CA ALA A 723 -12.48 29.92 20.95
C ALA A 723 -13.75 30.42 20.27
N GLN A 724 -14.03 31.73 20.35
CA GLN A 724 -15.15 32.29 19.58
C GLN A 724 -14.85 32.02 18.10
N PRO A 725 -15.83 31.53 17.32
CA PRO A 725 -15.65 31.50 15.88
C PRO A 725 -15.45 32.94 15.41
N LEU A 726 -14.28 33.22 14.82
CA LEU A 726 -14.14 34.39 13.98
C LEU A 726 -15.13 34.19 12.82
N GLU A 727 -16.03 35.16 12.63
CA GLU A 727 -16.95 35.18 11.48
C GLU A 727 -16.15 35.44 10.20
N GLU A 728 -15.51 34.38 9.70
CA GLU A 728 -14.83 34.41 8.41
C GLU A 728 -15.88 34.47 7.31
N ARG A 729 -15.96 35.65 6.69
CA ARG A 729 -17.02 36.01 5.75
C ARG A 729 -16.75 35.38 4.40
N ASP A 730 -17.43 34.27 4.16
CA ASP A 730 -17.71 33.78 2.81
C ASP A 730 -18.08 34.93 1.87
N ILE A 731 -17.41 35.03 0.72
CA ILE A 731 -17.75 36.05 -0.28
C ILE A 731 -19.00 35.60 -1.03
N SER A 732 -20.09 36.33 -0.76
CA SER A 732 -21.39 36.19 -1.41
C SER A 732 -21.56 37.07 -2.65
N SER A 733 -20.62 37.99 -2.92
CA SER A 733 -20.55 38.80 -4.14
C SER A 733 -19.68 38.12 -5.20
N SER A 734 -19.90 38.39 -6.48
CA SER A 734 -18.90 38.03 -7.49
C SER A 734 -17.64 38.88 -7.31
N TRP A 735 -16.55 38.48 -7.94
CA TRP A 735 -15.26 39.17 -7.89
C TRP A 735 -14.52 39.01 -9.22
N ALA A 736 -13.42 39.73 -9.38
CA ALA A 736 -12.56 39.63 -10.56
C ALA A 736 -11.09 39.68 -10.16
N GLY A 737 -10.22 39.08 -10.96
CA GLY A 737 -8.77 39.09 -10.80
C GLY A 737 -8.06 39.31 -12.13
N VAL A 738 -6.74 39.11 -12.16
CA VAL A 738 -5.95 39.28 -13.39
C VAL A 738 -4.69 38.44 -13.37
N ASN A 739 -4.24 38.02 -14.55
CA ASN A 739 -2.96 37.38 -14.74
C ASN A 739 -1.82 38.41 -14.80
N SER A 740 -0.65 38.06 -14.29
CA SER A 740 0.61 38.79 -14.53
C SER A 740 1.74 37.80 -14.26
N TYR A 741 1.92 36.83 -15.18
CA TYR A 741 2.37 35.47 -14.78
C TYR A 741 3.77 35.39 -14.16
N PHE A 742 4.60 36.42 -14.36
CA PHE A 742 5.98 36.52 -13.88
C PHE A 742 6.22 37.76 -12.99
N LEU A 743 5.17 38.29 -12.35
CA LEU A 743 5.23 39.54 -11.59
C LEU A 743 6.29 39.55 -10.47
N HIS A 744 6.62 38.39 -9.89
CA HIS A 744 7.71 38.23 -8.92
C HIS A 744 9.10 38.57 -9.48
N ALA A 745 9.30 38.48 -10.81
CA ALA A 745 10.54 38.83 -11.50
C ALA A 745 10.64 40.32 -11.88
N TYR A 746 9.59 41.14 -11.66
CA TYR A 746 9.65 42.58 -11.93
C TYR A 746 10.55 43.32 -10.92
N GLN A 747 11.17 44.41 -11.40
CA GLN A 747 11.81 45.40 -10.52
C GLN A 747 10.79 45.97 -9.53
N LYS A 748 11.22 46.23 -8.28
CA LYS A 748 10.29 46.59 -7.18
C LYS A 748 9.39 47.79 -7.49
N THR A 749 9.92 48.81 -8.16
CA THR A 749 9.19 50.01 -8.60
C THR A 749 8.00 49.68 -9.51
N ASP A 750 8.20 48.73 -10.41
CA ASP A 750 7.24 48.38 -11.45
C ASP A 750 6.28 47.29 -10.96
N ARG A 751 6.79 46.37 -10.13
CA ARG A 751 6.00 45.38 -9.40
C ARG A 751 4.95 46.02 -8.50
N LEU A 752 5.35 47.01 -7.69
CA LEU A 752 4.43 47.76 -6.84
C LEU A 752 3.43 48.56 -7.68
N ALA A 753 3.86 49.19 -8.78
CA ALA A 753 2.96 49.92 -9.68
C ALA A 753 1.89 49.01 -10.32
N VAL A 754 2.23 47.76 -10.68
CA VAL A 754 1.25 46.76 -11.15
C VAL A 754 0.27 46.44 -10.02
N LEU A 755 0.74 46.10 -8.82
CA LEU A 755 -0.15 45.77 -7.70
C LEU A 755 -1.04 46.95 -7.28
N ASP A 756 -0.55 48.18 -7.34
CA ASP A 756 -1.33 49.40 -7.09
C ASP A 756 -2.43 49.59 -8.18
N ALA A 757 -2.13 49.29 -9.44
CA ALA A 757 -3.13 49.28 -10.52
C ALA A 757 -4.19 48.19 -10.35
N VAL A 758 -3.81 47.00 -9.88
CA VAL A 758 -4.72 45.88 -9.56
C VAL A 758 -5.66 46.26 -8.41
N LYS A 759 -5.14 46.91 -7.36
CA LYS A 759 -5.92 47.48 -6.25
C LYS A 759 -6.87 48.59 -6.71
N ASP A 760 -6.40 49.52 -7.54
CA ASP A 760 -7.22 50.60 -8.11
C ASP A 760 -8.35 50.07 -9.01
N ALA A 761 -8.10 48.98 -9.74
CA ALA A 761 -9.10 48.24 -10.49
C ALA A 761 -10.07 47.42 -9.62
N LYS A 762 -9.86 47.35 -8.29
CA LYS A 762 -10.59 46.51 -7.31
C LYS A 762 -10.51 45.01 -7.59
N LEU A 763 -9.45 44.56 -8.24
CA LEU A 763 -9.21 43.15 -8.53
C LEU A 763 -8.71 42.45 -7.25
N LYS A 764 -9.31 41.29 -6.94
CA LYS A 764 -9.15 40.56 -5.67
C LYS A 764 -8.04 39.51 -5.68
N THR A 765 -7.74 38.96 -6.85
CA THR A 765 -6.68 37.97 -7.03
C THR A 765 -5.72 38.36 -8.15
N LEU A 766 -4.47 37.91 -8.01
CA LEU A 766 -3.46 38.01 -9.07
C LEU A 766 -2.77 36.66 -9.28
N ARG A 767 -2.61 36.26 -10.53
CA ARG A 767 -2.11 34.92 -10.91
C ARG A 767 -0.68 34.96 -11.45
N ILE A 768 0.16 34.05 -10.93
CA ILE A 768 1.59 33.87 -11.24
C ILE A 768 1.94 32.40 -11.48
N PHE A 769 3.04 32.14 -12.21
CA PHE A 769 3.56 30.80 -12.50
C PHE A 769 4.92 30.57 -11.84
N ILE A 770 5.18 29.31 -11.48
CA ILE A 770 6.50 28.81 -11.10
C ILE A 770 7.12 28.17 -12.35
N SER A 771 7.83 29.01 -13.11
CA SER A 771 8.49 28.69 -14.38
C SER A 771 9.70 29.61 -14.60
N HIS A 772 10.63 29.24 -15.49
CA HIS A 772 11.74 30.15 -15.87
C HIS A 772 11.19 31.47 -16.45
N THR A 773 11.83 32.59 -16.11
CA THR A 773 11.55 33.92 -16.67
C THR A 773 12.85 34.55 -17.15
N LEU A 774 12.88 34.95 -18.42
CA LEU A 774 14.01 35.66 -19.02
C LEU A 774 14.17 37.09 -18.49
N GLN A 775 15.39 37.64 -18.60
CA GLN A 775 15.63 39.05 -18.36
C GLN A 775 14.90 39.91 -19.41
N ASN A 776 14.26 41.00 -18.97
CA ASN A 776 13.43 41.88 -19.79
C ASN A 776 12.30 41.16 -20.54
N ASN A 777 11.69 40.14 -19.93
CA ASN A 777 10.56 39.42 -20.51
C ASN A 777 9.40 40.37 -20.82
N LYS A 778 8.83 40.26 -22.04
CA LYS A 778 7.84 41.18 -22.64
C LYS A 778 8.13 42.69 -22.47
N ASP A 779 9.41 43.09 -22.44
CA ASP A 779 9.90 44.48 -22.31
C ASP A 779 9.63 45.17 -20.95
N THR A 780 9.43 44.38 -19.90
CA THR A 780 9.05 44.85 -18.55
C THR A 780 10.21 45.27 -17.65
N GLY A 781 11.46 45.14 -18.11
CA GLY A 781 12.65 45.31 -17.28
C GLY A 781 12.85 44.21 -16.21
N SER A 782 12.13 43.08 -16.30
CA SER A 782 12.27 41.95 -15.37
C SER A 782 13.71 41.47 -15.22
N VAL A 783 14.07 40.98 -14.03
CA VAL A 783 15.30 40.19 -13.85
C VAL A 783 15.11 38.79 -14.43
N ASN A 784 16.21 38.12 -14.80
CA ASN A 784 16.14 36.68 -15.05
C ASN A 784 15.83 35.96 -13.73
N MET A 785 14.72 35.24 -13.69
CA MET A 785 14.31 34.41 -12.55
C MET A 785 14.41 32.94 -12.95
N PRO A 786 15.28 32.12 -12.34
CA PRO A 786 15.36 30.69 -12.64
C PRO A 786 14.01 29.99 -12.37
N ASP A 787 13.77 28.85 -13.04
CA ASP A 787 12.82 27.87 -12.52
C ASP A 787 13.34 27.31 -11.18
N ILE A 788 12.46 26.75 -10.35
CA ILE A 788 12.89 26.12 -9.10
C ILE A 788 13.69 24.83 -9.30
N GLU A 789 13.74 24.22 -10.48
CA GLU A 789 14.59 23.07 -10.80
C GLU A 789 15.54 23.40 -11.98
N PRO A 790 16.45 24.39 -11.83
CA PRO A 790 17.09 25.06 -12.97
C PRO A 790 18.25 24.29 -13.62
N GLN A 791 18.66 23.16 -13.04
CA GLN A 791 19.78 22.34 -13.52
C GLN A 791 19.40 20.85 -13.66
N GLN A 792 18.63 20.33 -12.71
CA GLN A 792 18.21 18.93 -12.66
C GLN A 792 16.90 18.80 -11.87
N VAL A 793 15.96 18.01 -12.38
CA VAL A 793 14.72 17.63 -11.67
C VAL A 793 15.06 16.93 -10.35
N GLY A 794 14.48 17.41 -9.25
CA GLY A 794 14.79 17.01 -7.87
C GLY A 794 15.90 17.82 -7.18
N THR A 795 16.54 18.77 -7.87
CA THR A 795 17.57 19.67 -7.30
C THR A 795 17.07 21.11 -7.32
N TYR A 796 16.64 21.60 -6.15
CA TYR A 796 15.84 22.82 -6.04
C TYR A 796 16.65 24.12 -5.80
N ASP A 797 16.18 25.23 -6.39
CA ASP A 797 16.61 26.61 -6.11
C ASP A 797 15.42 27.50 -5.71
N ASP A 798 15.34 27.78 -4.40
CA ASP A 798 14.37 28.68 -3.76
C ASP A 798 14.40 30.14 -4.25
N THR A 799 15.29 30.54 -5.16
CA THR A 799 15.41 31.94 -5.62
C THR A 799 14.10 32.49 -6.17
N GLN A 800 13.34 31.67 -6.91
CA GLN A 800 12.00 32.04 -7.36
C GLN A 800 10.98 32.07 -6.22
N LEU A 801 10.98 31.07 -5.32
CA LEU A 801 10.03 31.01 -4.21
C LEU A 801 10.22 32.19 -3.23
N ARG A 802 11.46 32.60 -2.95
CA ARG A 802 11.79 33.80 -2.15
C ARG A 802 11.34 35.11 -2.80
N ALA A 803 11.33 35.19 -4.13
CA ALA A 803 10.77 36.35 -4.83
C ALA A 803 9.24 36.41 -4.70
N ILE A 804 8.60 35.24 -4.71
CA ILE A 804 7.15 35.11 -4.49
C ILE A 804 6.78 35.36 -3.01
N ASP A 805 7.61 34.95 -2.04
CA ASP A 805 7.43 35.26 -0.61
C ASP A 805 7.32 36.77 -0.36
N GLN A 806 8.12 37.57 -1.06
CA GLN A 806 8.06 39.04 -1.00
C GLN A 806 6.83 39.59 -1.72
N LEU A 807 6.44 39.01 -2.86
CA LEU A 807 5.23 39.37 -3.60
C LEU A 807 3.96 39.12 -2.78
N MET A 808 3.90 38.02 -2.01
CA MET A 808 2.79 37.74 -1.08
C MET A 808 2.56 38.89 -0.09
N LEU A 809 3.63 39.41 0.52
CA LEU A 809 3.53 40.54 1.45
C LEU A 809 3.02 41.81 0.75
N GLU A 810 3.60 42.14 -0.41
CA GLU A 810 3.26 43.34 -1.19
C GLU A 810 1.82 43.29 -1.73
N ALA A 811 1.30 42.09 -2.03
CA ALA A 811 -0.08 41.85 -2.46
C ALA A 811 -1.09 41.89 -1.28
N ARG A 812 -0.79 41.27 -0.13
CA ARG A 812 -1.69 41.27 1.03
C ARG A 812 -1.89 42.68 1.62
N GLU A 813 -0.86 43.53 1.62
CA GLU A 813 -0.96 44.97 1.94
C GLU A 813 -2.01 45.71 1.09
N ARG A 814 -2.30 45.17 -0.10
CA ARG A 814 -3.22 45.76 -1.09
C ARG A 814 -4.60 45.12 -1.10
N GLY A 815 -4.83 44.08 -0.30
CA GLY A 815 -6.08 43.30 -0.31
C GLY A 815 -6.18 42.35 -1.51
N ILE A 816 -5.04 41.89 -2.02
CA ILE A 816 -4.92 40.97 -3.16
C ILE A 816 -4.36 39.64 -2.64
N LYS A 817 -4.99 38.51 -3.01
CA LYS A 817 -4.43 37.16 -2.78
C LYS A 817 -3.83 36.59 -4.07
N LEU A 818 -2.83 35.73 -3.94
CA LEU A 818 -2.19 35.09 -5.09
C LEU A 818 -2.94 33.82 -5.53
N VAL A 819 -2.96 33.59 -6.83
CA VAL A 819 -3.19 32.27 -7.44
C VAL A 819 -1.86 31.82 -8.04
N ILE A 820 -1.41 30.61 -7.74
CA ILE A 820 -0.05 30.16 -8.07
C ILE A 820 -0.11 28.87 -8.87
N ALA A 821 0.33 28.91 -10.14
CA ALA A 821 0.54 27.71 -10.95
C ALA A 821 1.89 27.09 -10.62
N MET A 822 1.86 25.82 -10.19
CA MET A 822 3.04 25.10 -9.67
C MET A 822 4.06 24.73 -10.78
N HIS A 823 3.62 24.81 -12.04
CA HIS A 823 4.40 24.58 -13.27
C HIS A 823 3.62 25.16 -14.46
N ASP A 824 4.27 25.35 -15.60
CA ASP A 824 3.66 25.79 -16.87
C ASP A 824 3.83 24.75 -17.98
N ARG A 825 2.72 24.32 -18.59
CA ARG A 825 2.64 23.34 -19.69
C ARG A 825 3.68 23.59 -20.79
N TYR A 826 3.96 24.84 -21.11
CA TYR A 826 4.77 25.21 -22.28
C TYR A 826 6.28 25.22 -22.04
N GLN A 827 6.71 25.01 -20.80
CA GLN A 827 8.11 24.70 -20.47
C GLN A 827 8.51 23.27 -20.90
N LEU A 828 7.53 22.41 -21.19
CA LEU A 828 7.73 21.06 -21.73
C LEU A 828 8.06 21.08 -23.25
N GLY A 829 8.98 21.95 -23.68
CA GLY A 829 9.53 21.95 -25.04
C GLY A 829 8.69 22.69 -26.08
N CYS A 830 8.05 23.80 -25.72
CA CYS A 830 7.19 24.56 -26.62
C CYS A 830 7.58 26.05 -26.72
N TRP A 831 7.26 26.87 -25.71
CA TRP A 831 7.79 28.24 -25.59
C TRP A 831 8.93 28.34 -24.57
N GLY A 832 9.13 27.30 -23.74
CA GLY A 832 10.30 27.10 -22.90
C GLY A 832 10.83 25.66 -22.97
N ASN A 833 11.97 25.44 -22.33
CA ASN A 833 12.58 24.11 -22.14
C ASN A 833 13.09 24.01 -20.70
N ASP A 834 12.34 23.31 -19.84
CA ASP A 834 12.76 23.01 -18.47
C ASP A 834 13.64 21.74 -18.38
N THR A 835 13.95 21.33 -17.15
CA THR A 835 14.77 20.13 -16.89
C THR A 835 14.00 18.81 -17.02
N TYR A 836 12.67 18.83 -17.15
CA TYR A 836 11.89 17.65 -17.53
C TYR A 836 12.08 17.34 -19.01
N VAL A 837 12.18 18.37 -19.88
CA VAL A 837 12.52 18.18 -21.30
C VAL A 837 13.84 17.44 -21.46
N SER A 838 14.90 17.86 -20.76
CA SER A 838 16.22 17.25 -20.87
C SER A 838 16.30 15.86 -20.20
N LYS A 839 15.64 15.68 -19.04
CA LYS A 839 15.62 14.39 -18.31
C LYS A 839 14.86 13.29 -19.06
N TYR A 840 13.66 13.58 -19.56
CA TYR A 840 12.80 12.61 -20.22
C TYR A 840 12.91 12.62 -21.76
N LYS A 841 13.76 13.49 -22.33
CA LYS A 841 13.95 13.67 -23.78
C LYS A 841 12.65 14.01 -24.51
N LEU A 842 11.84 14.89 -23.90
CA LEU A 842 10.56 15.31 -24.46
C LEU A 842 10.78 16.03 -25.82
N PRO A 843 9.85 15.90 -26.79
CA PRO A 843 9.97 16.57 -28.09
C PRO A 843 9.89 18.09 -27.96
N ALA A 844 11.04 18.76 -28.13
CA ALA A 844 11.13 20.22 -28.16
C ALA A 844 10.89 20.77 -29.58
N ILE A 845 9.98 21.74 -29.71
CA ILE A 845 9.72 22.50 -30.94
C ILE A 845 9.68 24.00 -30.64
N ASP A 846 9.90 24.83 -31.67
CA ASP A 846 9.74 26.27 -31.57
C ASP A 846 8.27 26.64 -31.79
N CYS A 847 7.50 26.78 -30.71
CA CYS A 847 6.08 27.13 -30.78
C CYS A 847 5.80 28.57 -31.25
N ALA A 848 6.82 29.40 -31.53
CA ALA A 848 6.64 30.67 -32.23
C ALA A 848 6.67 30.52 -33.77
N LYS A 849 6.99 29.32 -34.29
CA LYS A 849 7.00 28.98 -35.72
C LYS A 849 6.15 27.76 -36.08
N THR A 850 5.99 26.83 -35.14
CA THR A 850 5.27 25.55 -35.32
C THR A 850 4.03 25.52 -34.42
N PRO A 851 2.86 25.01 -34.88
CA PRO A 851 1.68 24.89 -34.02
C PRO A 851 1.94 24.03 -32.78
N ALA A 852 1.56 24.52 -31.60
CA ALA A 852 1.79 23.85 -30.32
C ALA A 852 1.20 22.43 -30.23
N ALA A 853 0.18 22.11 -31.03
CA ALA A 853 -0.36 20.76 -31.17
C ALA A 853 0.64 19.71 -31.73
N GLN A 854 1.82 20.13 -32.21
CA GLN A 854 2.92 19.24 -32.61
C GLN A 854 3.90 18.92 -31.47
N ASN A 855 3.80 19.60 -30.31
CA ASN A 855 4.56 19.30 -29.09
C ASN A 855 3.87 18.14 -28.32
N ASP A 856 3.95 16.93 -28.87
CA ASP A 856 3.31 15.74 -28.26
C ASP A 856 4.10 15.20 -27.05
N VAL A 857 3.92 15.87 -25.91
CA VAL A 857 4.45 15.43 -24.61
C VAL A 857 3.48 14.54 -23.84
N THR A 858 2.58 13.81 -24.52
CA THR A 858 1.62 12.89 -23.86
C THR A 858 2.27 11.98 -22.81
N PHE A 859 3.50 11.52 -23.08
CA PHE A 859 4.33 10.73 -22.15
C PHE A 859 4.44 11.37 -20.74
N PHE A 860 4.66 12.69 -20.65
CA PHE A 860 4.80 13.39 -19.37
C PHE A 860 3.59 13.24 -18.45
N TYR A 861 2.40 13.09 -19.05
CA TYR A 861 1.12 13.03 -18.35
C TYR A 861 0.63 11.60 -18.08
N GLN A 862 1.32 10.59 -18.63
CA GLN A 862 0.90 9.18 -18.57
C GLN A 862 1.94 8.25 -17.92
N ASP A 863 3.23 8.55 -18.03
CA ASP A 863 4.30 7.72 -17.45
C ASP A 863 4.50 8.01 -15.97
N ALA A 864 4.68 6.96 -15.16
CA ALA A 864 4.85 7.06 -13.71
C ALA A 864 6.08 7.87 -13.28
N SER A 865 7.11 7.97 -14.13
CA SER A 865 8.39 8.63 -13.81
C SER A 865 8.29 10.17 -13.76
N PRO A 866 7.79 10.87 -14.79
CA PRO A 866 7.49 12.31 -14.70
C PRO A 866 6.36 12.61 -13.71
N ILE A 867 5.37 11.71 -13.59
CA ILE A 867 4.31 11.78 -12.56
C ILE A 867 4.91 11.86 -11.14
N TYR A 868 5.83 10.95 -10.80
CA TYR A 868 6.48 10.89 -9.49
C TYR A 868 7.31 12.15 -9.18
N ASP A 869 8.10 12.61 -10.13
CA ASP A 869 8.94 13.79 -9.90
C ASP A 869 8.15 15.10 -9.90
N PHE A 870 7.06 15.20 -10.65
CA PHE A 870 6.10 16.30 -10.52
C PHE A 870 5.42 16.30 -9.14
N ASP A 871 5.10 15.13 -8.58
CA ASP A 871 4.60 15.02 -7.21
C ASP A 871 5.64 15.46 -6.17
N ASN A 872 6.93 15.27 -6.43
CA ASN A 872 8.01 15.79 -5.59
C ASN A 872 8.09 17.33 -5.69
N ARG A 873 8.02 17.90 -6.90
CA ARG A 873 7.94 19.36 -7.13
C ARG A 873 6.75 19.99 -6.40
N LEU A 874 5.56 19.40 -6.51
CA LEU A 874 4.36 19.81 -5.76
C LEU A 874 4.59 19.74 -4.24
N THR A 875 5.21 18.67 -3.75
CA THR A 875 5.54 18.51 -2.32
C THR A 875 6.48 19.62 -1.84
N TYR A 876 7.53 19.91 -2.59
CA TYR A 876 8.53 20.91 -2.24
C TYR A 876 7.91 22.32 -2.15
N ILE A 877 7.17 22.76 -3.17
CA ILE A 877 6.53 24.08 -3.18
C ILE A 877 5.52 24.23 -2.04
N LEU A 878 4.66 23.23 -1.80
CA LEU A 878 3.66 23.28 -0.72
C LEU A 878 4.30 23.33 0.68
N GLN A 879 5.47 22.72 0.83
CA GLN A 879 6.21 22.67 2.10
C GLN A 879 7.23 23.81 2.29
N HIS A 880 7.49 24.63 1.26
CA HIS A 880 8.37 25.80 1.36
C HIS A 880 7.88 26.76 2.45
N LYS A 881 8.82 27.38 3.17
CA LYS A 881 8.58 28.22 4.36
C LYS A 881 8.91 29.68 4.07
N ASN A 882 7.89 30.53 4.11
CA ASN A 882 8.05 31.97 3.92
C ASN A 882 8.79 32.59 5.11
N GLN A 883 10.10 32.83 4.96
CA GLN A 883 10.98 33.35 6.02
C GLN A 883 10.69 34.82 6.38
N LEU A 884 9.88 35.53 5.58
CA LEU A 884 9.49 36.92 5.84
C LEU A 884 8.26 37.03 6.76
N ILE A 885 7.60 35.91 7.05
CA ILE A 885 6.44 35.83 7.95
C ILE A 885 6.88 35.21 9.29
N SER A 886 6.40 35.79 10.39
CA SER A 886 6.74 35.33 11.75
C SER A 886 6.36 33.85 11.95
N GLY A 887 7.28 33.07 12.52
CA GLY A 887 7.14 31.62 12.66
C GLY A 887 7.55 30.79 11.45
N ALA A 888 7.90 31.41 10.31
CA ALA A 888 8.25 30.74 9.05
C ALA A 888 7.23 29.65 8.62
N PRO A 889 5.92 29.98 8.51
CA PRO A 889 4.87 29.05 8.11
C PRO A 889 5.08 28.50 6.70
N GLN A 890 4.57 27.29 6.46
CA GLN A 890 4.62 26.66 5.14
C GLN A 890 3.58 27.27 4.19
N TRP A 891 3.89 27.30 2.89
CA TRP A 891 3.00 27.84 1.86
C TRP A 891 1.60 27.21 1.87
N LYS A 892 1.50 25.90 2.11
CA LYS A 892 0.21 25.20 2.31
C LYS A 892 -0.67 25.78 3.42
N ASP A 893 -0.13 26.54 4.37
CA ASP A 893 -0.85 27.11 5.51
C ASP A 893 -1.16 28.62 5.31
N LEU A 894 -0.60 29.26 4.28
CA LEU A 894 -0.70 30.70 4.00
C LEU A 894 -2.01 31.13 3.33
N SER A 895 -3.15 30.62 3.79
CA SER A 895 -4.49 30.95 3.28
C SER A 895 -4.83 32.44 3.33
N ASP A 896 -4.12 33.23 4.14
CA ASP A 896 -4.27 34.69 4.22
C ASP A 896 -3.58 35.47 3.07
N TYR A 897 -2.76 34.77 2.28
CA TYR A 897 -1.94 35.32 1.19
C TYR A 897 -2.23 34.63 -0.14
N ILE A 898 -2.56 33.34 -0.11
CA ILE A 898 -2.81 32.48 -1.27
C ILE A 898 -4.29 32.12 -1.29
N PHE A 899 -4.95 32.32 -2.43
CA PHE A 899 -6.35 31.93 -2.65
C PHE A 899 -6.43 30.50 -3.18
N ALA A 900 -5.64 30.17 -4.20
CA ALA A 900 -5.60 28.86 -4.82
C ALA A 900 -4.20 28.46 -5.31
N PHE A 901 -3.93 27.16 -5.29
CA PHE A 901 -2.85 26.54 -6.07
C PHE A 901 -3.44 25.91 -7.33
N ASN A 902 -3.01 26.40 -8.48
CA ASN A 902 -3.23 25.80 -9.79
C ASN A 902 -2.24 24.62 -9.95
N ILE A 903 -2.74 23.42 -10.22
CA ILE A 903 -1.90 22.23 -10.43
C ILE A 903 -0.84 22.47 -11.52
N GLN A 904 -1.24 23.05 -12.65
CA GLN A 904 -0.36 23.43 -13.75
C GLN A 904 -1.07 24.44 -14.65
N ASN A 905 -0.37 25.44 -15.17
CA ASN A 905 -0.93 26.32 -16.18
C ASN A 905 -1.18 25.57 -17.50
N GLU A 906 -2.40 25.70 -18.05
CA GLU A 906 -2.86 25.07 -19.30
C GLU A 906 -2.47 23.59 -19.40
N GLY A 907 -2.76 22.82 -18.34
CA GLY A 907 -2.42 21.40 -18.25
C GLY A 907 -2.88 20.63 -19.48
N GLN A 908 -1.97 19.86 -20.09
CA GLN A 908 -2.24 19.10 -21.33
C GLN A 908 -2.68 19.97 -22.55
N GLY A 909 -2.42 21.28 -22.51
CA GLY A 909 -2.73 22.23 -23.57
C GLY A 909 -2.26 21.79 -24.96
N HIS A 910 -3.12 21.99 -25.95
CA HIS A 910 -3.00 21.62 -27.36
C HIS A 910 -2.80 20.13 -27.69
N LEU A 911 -2.71 19.23 -26.71
CA LEU A 911 -2.59 17.79 -26.97
C LEU A 911 -3.87 17.22 -27.60
N ARG A 912 -3.69 16.31 -28.57
CA ARG A 912 -4.76 15.55 -29.26
C ARG A 912 -5.94 16.41 -29.77
N ASN A 913 -5.67 17.64 -30.23
CA ASN A 913 -6.69 18.64 -30.61
C ASN A 913 -7.56 19.12 -29.43
N ASN A 914 -6.89 19.52 -28.34
CA ASN A 914 -7.50 19.97 -27.08
C ASN A 914 -8.35 18.87 -26.41
N ILE A 915 -7.94 17.60 -26.52
CA ILE A 915 -8.53 16.46 -25.80
C ILE A 915 -7.46 15.94 -24.84
N ALA A 916 -7.68 16.07 -23.54
CA ALA A 916 -6.70 15.68 -22.53
C ALA A 916 -6.38 14.16 -22.62
N PRO A 917 -5.15 13.73 -22.99
CA PRO A 917 -4.82 12.31 -23.12
C PRO A 917 -4.70 11.57 -21.77
N ALA A 918 -4.60 12.30 -20.66
CA ALA A 918 -4.64 11.79 -19.30
C ALA A 918 -5.62 12.65 -18.48
N PRO A 919 -6.95 12.51 -18.68
CA PRO A 919 -7.93 13.41 -18.06
C PRO A 919 -7.96 13.30 -16.53
N LYS A 920 -7.46 12.19 -15.97
CA LYS A 920 -7.29 12.02 -14.52
C LYS A 920 -6.16 12.86 -13.91
N TRP A 921 -5.24 13.42 -14.70
CA TRP A 921 -4.03 14.14 -14.22
C TRP A 921 -4.36 15.11 -13.09
N TRP A 922 -5.23 16.10 -13.32
CA TRP A 922 -5.59 17.09 -12.30
C TRP A 922 -6.19 16.44 -11.06
N CYS A 923 -7.03 15.42 -11.21
CA CYS A 923 -7.58 14.71 -10.06
C CYS A 923 -6.50 14.02 -9.24
N ASP A 924 -5.58 13.30 -9.88
CA ASP A 924 -4.53 12.55 -9.17
C ASP A 924 -3.43 13.46 -8.61
N ARG A 925 -3.15 14.61 -9.23
CA ARG A 925 -2.33 15.68 -8.61
C ARG A 925 -3.05 16.31 -7.41
N SER A 926 -4.36 16.56 -7.51
CA SER A 926 -5.13 17.16 -6.41
C SER A 926 -5.15 16.27 -5.16
N LYS A 927 -5.17 14.93 -5.32
CA LYS A 927 -5.06 13.97 -4.20
C LYS A 927 -3.71 14.10 -3.48
N LYS A 928 -2.60 14.15 -4.24
CA LYS A 928 -1.26 14.38 -3.69
C LYS A 928 -1.18 15.71 -2.95
N MET A 929 -1.70 16.79 -3.56
CA MET A 929 -1.72 18.11 -2.93
C MET A 929 -2.56 18.09 -1.64
N ARG A 930 -3.76 17.50 -1.66
CA ARG A 930 -4.64 17.41 -0.48
C ARG A 930 -4.05 16.56 0.65
N SER A 931 -3.27 15.50 0.36
CA SER A 931 -2.58 14.72 1.42
C SER A 931 -1.42 15.47 2.07
N ILE A 932 -0.82 16.47 1.41
CA ILE A 932 0.17 17.39 1.99
C ILE A 932 -0.51 18.55 2.73
N MET A 933 -1.58 19.08 2.14
CA MET A 933 -2.29 20.28 2.61
C MET A 933 -3.24 20.00 3.78
N GLY A 934 -3.78 18.79 3.90
CA GLY A 934 -4.78 18.43 4.91
C GLY A 934 -5.99 19.37 4.87
N ASP A 935 -6.39 19.86 6.05
CA ASP A 935 -7.48 20.82 6.25
C ASP A 935 -7.15 22.26 5.81
N SER A 936 -6.14 22.45 4.94
CA SER A 936 -5.81 23.77 4.39
C SER A 936 -7.01 24.40 3.68
N ARG A 937 -7.17 25.68 3.98
CA ARG A 937 -8.15 26.63 3.45
C ARG A 937 -7.79 27.18 2.06
N ILE A 938 -6.58 26.91 1.56
CA ILE A 938 -6.20 27.25 0.19
C ILE A 938 -6.89 26.25 -0.76
N LEU A 939 -7.49 26.76 -1.83
CA LEU A 939 -8.17 25.93 -2.82
C LEU A 939 -7.16 25.19 -3.71
N ILE A 940 -7.46 23.94 -4.05
CA ILE A 940 -6.76 23.17 -5.07
C ILE A 940 -7.56 23.31 -6.38
N SER A 941 -6.88 23.76 -7.43
CA SER A 941 -7.47 24.22 -8.67
C SER A 941 -6.75 23.66 -9.90
N THR A 942 -7.42 23.60 -11.06
CA THR A 942 -6.87 22.92 -12.24
C THR A 942 -5.75 23.70 -12.93
N GLY A 943 -5.87 25.03 -12.97
CA GLY A 943 -5.04 25.91 -13.80
C GLY A 943 -5.35 25.85 -15.30
N GLY A 944 -6.56 25.40 -15.65
CA GLY A 944 -7.08 25.35 -17.02
C GLY A 944 -6.45 24.29 -17.91
N GLY A 945 -7.01 24.17 -19.12
CA GLY A 945 -6.56 23.25 -20.16
C GLY A 945 -6.17 23.92 -21.48
N ASN A 946 -6.17 25.26 -21.58
CA ASN A 946 -6.07 26.08 -22.80
C ASN A 946 -7.39 26.40 -23.54
N GLU A 947 -8.36 25.48 -23.57
CA GLU A 947 -9.69 25.75 -24.13
C GLU A 947 -10.78 24.99 -23.35
N PHE A 948 -12.06 25.23 -23.69
CA PHE A 948 -13.17 24.49 -23.09
C PHE A 948 -13.03 22.96 -23.12
N PRO A 949 -12.70 22.29 -24.26
CA PRO A 949 -12.78 20.82 -24.36
C PRO A 949 -11.77 20.03 -23.48
N ASN A 950 -10.73 20.69 -22.99
CA ASN A 950 -9.74 20.14 -22.05
C ASN A 950 -9.76 20.83 -20.66
N SER A 951 -10.62 21.82 -20.44
CA SER A 951 -10.88 22.40 -19.11
C SER A 951 -12.17 21.84 -18.48
N ASP A 952 -13.27 21.83 -19.24
CA ASP A 952 -14.62 21.40 -18.84
C ASP A 952 -14.82 19.89 -19.07
N ILE A 953 -14.08 19.07 -18.31
CA ILE A 953 -14.08 17.60 -18.45
C ILE A 953 -14.71 16.87 -17.24
N PRO A 954 -15.38 15.72 -17.43
CA PRO A 954 -16.06 14.99 -16.35
C PRO A 954 -15.16 14.57 -15.18
N GLU A 955 -13.89 14.26 -15.45
CA GLU A 955 -12.88 13.86 -14.46
C GLU A 955 -12.58 14.98 -13.46
N ASN A 956 -12.58 16.24 -13.92
CA ASN A 956 -12.38 17.42 -13.07
C ASN A 956 -13.60 17.59 -12.14
N TRP A 957 -14.81 17.57 -12.70
CA TRP A 957 -16.05 17.73 -11.93
C TRP A 957 -16.33 16.59 -10.94
N SER A 958 -15.94 15.36 -11.26
CA SER A 958 -16.16 14.19 -10.39
C SER A 958 -15.08 14.01 -9.30
N CYS A 959 -13.94 14.70 -9.38
CA CYS A 959 -12.84 14.49 -8.45
C CYS A 959 -13.10 15.08 -7.06
N ALA A 960 -13.18 14.26 -6.01
CA ALA A 960 -13.46 14.72 -4.65
C ALA A 960 -12.47 15.79 -4.10
N THR A 961 -11.21 15.78 -4.55
CA THR A 961 -10.11 16.61 -4.02
C THR A 961 -9.76 17.87 -4.82
N LEU A 962 -10.46 18.14 -5.93
CA LEU A 962 -10.44 19.44 -6.62
C LEU A 962 -11.52 20.34 -6.03
N ASP A 963 -11.18 21.55 -5.61
CA ASP A 963 -12.15 22.49 -5.02
C ASP A 963 -12.72 23.44 -6.08
N LEU A 964 -11.86 23.82 -7.04
CA LEU A 964 -12.10 24.82 -8.08
C LEU A 964 -11.68 24.29 -9.45
N ILE A 965 -12.54 24.45 -10.47
CA ILE A 965 -12.20 24.14 -11.86
C ILE A 965 -12.04 25.45 -12.64
N ASP A 966 -10.85 25.65 -13.18
CA ASP A 966 -10.52 26.84 -13.97
C ASP A 966 -10.76 26.56 -15.45
N ILE A 967 -11.43 27.49 -16.13
CA ILE A 967 -11.69 27.45 -17.57
C ILE A 967 -10.89 28.56 -18.25
N HIS A 968 -10.12 28.19 -19.27
CA HIS A 968 -9.41 29.09 -20.16
C HIS A 968 -10.04 29.01 -21.55
N SER A 969 -10.13 30.13 -22.28
CA SER A 969 -10.53 30.14 -23.69
C SER A 969 -10.25 31.48 -24.38
N TYR A 970 -9.58 31.41 -25.53
CA TYR A 970 -9.29 32.55 -26.42
C TYR A 970 -10.15 32.51 -27.70
N SER A 971 -10.85 31.40 -27.98
CA SER A 971 -11.73 31.21 -29.15
C SER A 971 -13.00 32.10 -29.22
N GLY A 972 -13.14 33.08 -28.32
CA GLY A 972 -13.93 34.30 -28.57
C GLY A 972 -15.32 34.34 -27.94
N VAL A 973 -15.95 35.52 -28.03
CA VAL A 973 -17.17 35.90 -27.26
C VAL A 973 -18.34 34.93 -27.47
N SER A 974 -18.52 34.41 -28.68
CA SER A 974 -19.62 33.50 -29.00
C SER A 974 -19.47 32.11 -28.37
N GLU A 975 -18.24 31.63 -28.17
CA GLU A 975 -18.03 30.35 -27.48
C GLU A 975 -18.28 30.49 -25.98
N TRP A 976 -17.68 31.51 -25.35
CA TRP A 976 -17.96 31.86 -23.95
C TRP A 976 -19.47 32.03 -23.70
N ARG A 977 -20.20 32.73 -24.58
CA ARG A 977 -21.67 32.89 -24.46
C ARG A 977 -22.43 31.56 -24.46
N ASN A 978 -21.95 30.56 -25.19
CA ASN A 978 -22.62 29.28 -25.37
C ASN A 978 -22.21 28.23 -24.32
N LYS A 979 -20.92 28.21 -23.92
CA LYS A 979 -20.35 27.17 -23.04
C LYS A 979 -20.21 27.58 -21.57
N ALA A 980 -19.99 28.86 -21.25
CA ALA A 980 -19.91 29.32 -19.86
C ALA A 980 -21.16 28.99 -19.01
N PRO A 981 -22.41 29.06 -19.54
CA PRO A 981 -23.59 28.65 -18.79
C PRO A 981 -23.62 27.14 -18.49
N ILE A 982 -22.96 26.32 -19.32
CA ILE A 982 -22.89 24.86 -19.19
C ILE A 982 -21.84 24.49 -18.14
N ALA A 983 -20.64 25.08 -18.21
CA ALA A 983 -19.60 24.89 -17.19
C ALA A 983 -20.08 25.31 -15.78
N LEU A 984 -20.89 26.38 -15.68
CA LEU A 984 -21.54 26.75 -14.41
C LEU A 984 -22.58 25.70 -13.94
N GLN A 985 -23.36 25.11 -14.85
CA GLN A 985 -24.28 24.02 -14.50
C GLN A 985 -23.53 22.76 -14.03
N HIS A 986 -22.41 22.41 -14.68
CA HIS A 986 -21.53 21.33 -14.22
C HIS A 986 -20.98 21.61 -12.83
N ALA A 987 -20.46 22.82 -12.58
CA ALA A 987 -19.98 23.26 -11.27
C ALA A 987 -21.04 23.16 -10.17
N GLN A 988 -22.26 23.66 -10.45
CA GLN A 988 -23.39 23.60 -9.52
C GLN A 988 -23.86 22.16 -9.26
N ALA A 989 -23.92 21.30 -10.28
CA ALA A 989 -24.29 19.89 -10.13
C ALA A 989 -23.24 19.09 -9.35
N ALA A 990 -21.95 19.36 -9.60
CA ALA A 990 -20.81 18.74 -8.91
C ALA A 990 -20.55 19.30 -7.50
N LYS A 991 -21.20 20.41 -7.13
CA LYS A 991 -20.92 21.20 -5.91
C LYS A 991 -19.46 21.66 -5.82
N LYS A 992 -18.89 22.07 -6.95
CA LYS A 992 -17.53 22.62 -7.09
C LYS A 992 -17.57 24.07 -7.54
N LEU A 993 -16.50 24.81 -7.30
CA LEU A 993 -16.37 26.17 -7.80
C LEU A 993 -15.93 26.17 -9.27
N VAL A 994 -16.29 27.21 -10.02
CA VAL A 994 -15.74 27.49 -11.37
C VAL A 994 -15.20 28.92 -11.46
N LEU A 995 -14.05 29.07 -12.12
CA LEU A 995 -13.40 30.35 -12.39
C LEU A 995 -13.09 30.47 -13.88
N PHE A 996 -13.41 31.60 -14.48
CA PHE A 996 -13.05 31.89 -15.88
C PHE A 996 -11.70 32.61 -15.90
N GLU A 997 -10.62 31.83 -15.77
CA GLU A 997 -9.31 32.25 -15.29
C GLU A 997 -8.38 32.84 -16.38
N GLU A 998 -8.60 32.49 -17.65
CA GLU A 998 -7.93 33.13 -18.78
C GLU A 998 -8.88 33.41 -19.95
N PHE A 999 -8.87 34.66 -20.40
CA PHE A 999 -9.47 35.15 -21.63
C PHE A 999 -8.81 36.48 -22.02
N GLY A 1000 -8.90 36.86 -23.29
CA GLY A 1000 -8.39 38.14 -23.78
C GLY A 1000 -8.81 38.46 -25.20
N ALA A 1001 -8.24 39.53 -25.76
CA ALA A 1001 -8.34 39.88 -27.17
C ALA A 1001 -7.10 40.67 -27.65
N THR A 1002 -6.92 40.73 -28.96
CA THR A 1002 -5.97 41.61 -29.67
C THR A 1002 -6.75 42.51 -30.64
N GLY A 1003 -6.06 43.33 -31.44
CA GLY A 1003 -6.70 44.18 -32.45
C GLY A 1003 -7.25 45.51 -31.92
N SER A 1004 -7.83 46.31 -32.82
CA SER A 1004 -8.32 47.66 -32.51
C SER A 1004 -9.60 47.69 -31.68
N ASP A 1005 -10.37 46.59 -31.68
CA ASP A 1005 -11.59 46.40 -30.90
C ASP A 1005 -11.38 45.62 -29.60
N LYS A 1006 -10.13 45.24 -29.27
CA LYS A 1006 -9.70 44.53 -28.04
C LYS A 1006 -10.50 44.89 -26.78
N SER A 1007 -10.62 46.18 -26.47
CA SER A 1007 -11.33 46.66 -25.28
C SER A 1007 -12.85 46.37 -25.31
N SER A 1008 -13.47 46.41 -26.49
CA SER A 1008 -14.88 46.01 -26.71
C SER A 1008 -15.07 44.50 -26.62
N VAL A 1009 -14.11 43.71 -27.12
CA VAL A 1009 -14.16 42.23 -27.05
C VAL A 1009 -14.02 41.76 -25.60
N VAL A 1010 -13.01 42.25 -24.87
CA VAL A 1010 -12.81 41.99 -23.44
C VAL A 1010 -14.03 42.43 -22.61
N GLY A 1011 -14.65 43.57 -22.95
CA GLY A 1011 -15.89 44.02 -22.31
C GLY A 1011 -17.07 43.06 -22.50
N GLN A 1012 -17.22 42.48 -23.69
CA GLN A 1012 -18.28 41.50 -23.98
C GLN A 1012 -18.08 40.18 -23.24
N HIS A 1013 -16.84 39.71 -23.07
CA HIS A 1013 -16.52 38.57 -22.21
C HIS A 1013 -16.90 38.86 -20.75
N ILE A 1014 -16.44 40.00 -20.21
CA ILE A 1014 -16.75 40.46 -18.85
C ILE A 1014 -18.26 40.58 -18.60
N ASP A 1015 -19.04 41.04 -19.57
CA ASP A 1015 -20.50 41.13 -19.45
C ASP A 1015 -21.20 39.77 -19.46
N ILE A 1016 -20.66 38.76 -20.16
CA ILE A 1016 -21.14 37.37 -20.04
C ILE A 1016 -20.86 36.84 -18.63
N PHE A 1017 -19.65 37.02 -18.11
CA PHE A 1017 -19.23 36.47 -16.81
C PHE A 1017 -19.96 37.13 -15.65
N ASN A 1018 -20.09 38.47 -15.67
CA ASN A 1018 -20.91 39.22 -14.74
C ASN A 1018 -22.42 38.91 -14.89
N GLY A 1019 -22.90 38.62 -16.10
CA GLY A 1019 -24.27 38.16 -16.33
C GLY A 1019 -24.56 36.78 -15.71
N LEU A 1020 -23.59 35.87 -15.79
CA LEU A 1020 -23.61 34.55 -15.14
C LEU A 1020 -23.25 34.60 -13.65
N LYS A 1021 -22.77 35.74 -13.14
CA LYS A 1021 -22.30 35.95 -11.76
C LYS A 1021 -21.13 35.02 -11.36
N VAL A 1022 -20.32 34.63 -12.33
CA VAL A 1022 -19.12 33.80 -12.13
C VAL A 1022 -17.90 34.73 -12.08
N PRO A 1023 -16.96 34.52 -11.15
CA PRO A 1023 -15.71 35.27 -11.13
C PRO A 1023 -14.84 34.99 -12.35
N TRP A 1024 -13.95 35.94 -12.66
CA TRP A 1024 -13.14 35.88 -13.87
C TRP A 1024 -11.77 36.55 -13.67
N MET A 1025 -10.76 36.10 -14.43
CA MET A 1025 -9.42 36.69 -14.48
C MET A 1025 -9.01 36.89 -15.94
N VAL A 1026 -8.58 38.11 -16.27
CA VAL A 1026 -8.24 38.49 -17.66
C VAL A 1026 -6.73 38.33 -17.92
N TRP A 1027 -6.36 38.04 -19.16
CA TRP A 1027 -4.96 37.96 -19.60
C TRP A 1027 -4.54 39.21 -20.40
N GLN A 1028 -3.48 39.93 -20.03
CA GLN A 1028 -2.84 40.00 -18.69
C GLN A 1028 -2.38 41.45 -18.42
N ILE A 1029 -2.20 41.84 -17.16
CA ILE A 1029 -1.69 43.18 -16.84
C ILE A 1029 -0.15 43.16 -16.79
N ASN A 1030 0.47 43.94 -17.68
CA ASN A 1030 1.93 44.08 -17.74
C ASN A 1030 2.32 45.56 -17.89
N LYS A 1031 3.52 45.92 -17.41
CA LYS A 1031 4.07 47.27 -17.53
C LYS A 1031 5.41 47.21 -18.29
N PRO A 1032 5.51 47.76 -19.52
CA PRO A 1032 4.45 48.35 -20.33
C PRO A 1032 3.45 47.32 -20.86
N GLY A 1033 2.27 47.79 -21.29
CA GLY A 1033 1.30 47.01 -22.05
C GLY A 1033 1.65 46.96 -23.54
N LYS A 1034 0.81 46.28 -24.34
CA LYS A 1034 1.05 46.09 -25.78
C LYS A 1034 -0.05 46.69 -26.67
N GLY A 1035 -1.02 47.42 -26.10
CA GLY A 1035 -2.06 48.09 -26.87
C GLY A 1035 -2.90 47.10 -27.68
N ALA A 1036 -3.01 47.32 -29.00
CA ALA A 1036 -3.71 46.44 -29.92
C ALA A 1036 -2.86 45.25 -30.43
N ALA A 1037 -1.55 45.20 -30.15
CA ALA A 1037 -0.61 44.30 -30.82
C ALA A 1037 -0.46 42.92 -30.17
N ASP A 1038 -0.77 42.80 -28.88
CA ASP A 1038 -0.74 41.54 -28.09
C ASP A 1038 -1.86 41.63 -27.03
N TYR A 1039 -2.08 40.56 -26.26
CA TYR A 1039 -3.13 40.49 -25.24
C TYR A 1039 -2.85 41.40 -24.03
N GLU A 1040 -1.58 41.64 -23.69
CA GLU A 1040 -1.15 42.50 -22.58
C GLU A 1040 -1.75 43.91 -22.62
N PHE A 1041 -2.20 44.40 -21.47
CA PHE A 1041 -2.68 45.77 -21.32
C PHE A 1041 -2.07 46.47 -20.11
N TRP A 1042 -2.05 47.81 -20.15
CA TRP A 1042 -1.61 48.66 -19.05
C TRP A 1042 -2.61 49.81 -18.77
N THR A 1043 -2.38 50.56 -17.69
CA THR A 1043 -3.31 51.58 -17.16
C THR A 1043 -3.59 52.75 -18.10
N ASN A 1044 -2.78 52.94 -19.14
CA ASN A 1044 -2.97 53.94 -20.20
C ASN A 1044 -3.77 53.41 -21.41
N GLU A 1045 -4.23 52.15 -21.39
CA GLU A 1045 -5.05 51.55 -22.44
C GLU A 1045 -6.54 51.53 -22.09
N ALA A 1046 -7.42 51.64 -23.10
CA ALA A 1046 -8.86 51.55 -22.93
C ALA A 1046 -9.31 50.22 -22.27
N THR A 1047 -8.57 49.13 -22.53
CA THR A 1047 -8.80 47.80 -21.93
C THR A 1047 -8.79 47.84 -20.40
N PHE A 1048 -7.86 48.58 -19.78
CA PHE A 1048 -7.81 48.71 -18.32
C PHE A 1048 -9.06 49.41 -17.77
N GLY A 1049 -9.56 50.43 -18.48
CA GLY A 1049 -10.82 51.11 -18.12
C GLY A 1049 -12.03 50.17 -18.12
N VAL A 1050 -12.11 49.27 -19.12
CA VAL A 1050 -13.16 48.25 -19.22
C VAL A 1050 -13.03 47.20 -18.10
N VAL A 1051 -11.82 46.69 -17.85
CA VAL A 1051 -11.55 45.73 -16.75
C VAL A 1051 -11.91 46.33 -15.39
N LYS A 1052 -11.52 47.57 -15.11
CA LYS A 1052 -11.84 48.29 -13.87
C LYS A 1052 -13.35 48.51 -13.67
N GLN A 1053 -14.09 48.84 -14.73
CA GLN A 1053 -15.56 48.93 -14.67
C GLN A 1053 -16.20 47.56 -14.45
N GLY A 1054 -15.69 46.53 -15.14
CA GLY A 1054 -16.11 45.14 -15.00
C GLY A 1054 -15.94 44.58 -13.58
N ALA A 1055 -14.79 44.82 -12.96
CA ALA A 1055 -14.49 44.35 -11.61
C ALA A 1055 -15.32 45.08 -10.55
N ALA A 1056 -15.54 46.39 -10.71
CA ALA A 1056 -16.46 47.14 -9.87
C ALA A 1056 -17.92 46.64 -10.00
N LYS A 1057 -18.33 46.20 -11.20
CA LYS A 1057 -19.63 45.56 -11.45
C LYS A 1057 -19.71 44.17 -10.79
N ALA A 1058 -18.66 43.34 -10.89
CA ALA A 1058 -18.60 42.02 -10.25
C ALA A 1058 -18.83 42.09 -8.74
N LEU A 1059 -18.14 43.02 -8.05
CA LEU A 1059 -18.29 43.24 -6.60
C LEU A 1059 -19.66 43.80 -6.18
N SER A 1060 -20.50 44.26 -7.12
CA SER A 1060 -21.83 44.80 -6.85
C SER A 1060 -22.98 43.78 -7.01
N ILE A 1061 -22.69 42.58 -7.52
CA ILE A 1061 -23.66 41.51 -7.75
C ILE A 1061 -23.39 40.31 -6.85
N SER A 1062 -24.44 39.65 -6.37
CA SER A 1062 -24.30 38.36 -5.69
C SER A 1062 -23.74 37.31 -6.66
N ALA A 1063 -22.78 36.50 -6.21
CA ALA A 1063 -22.19 35.42 -7.01
C ALA A 1063 -23.20 34.30 -7.31
N ALA A 1064 -22.91 33.47 -8.32
CA ALA A 1064 -23.64 32.23 -8.57
C ALA A 1064 -23.22 31.06 -7.64
N GLN A 1065 -22.09 31.23 -6.93
CA GLN A 1065 -21.50 30.26 -6.02
C GLN A 1065 -20.78 31.02 -4.89
N THR A 1066 -20.75 30.46 -3.68
CA THR A 1066 -20.05 31.08 -2.53
C THR A 1066 -18.55 30.77 -2.60
N PHE A 1067 -17.71 31.80 -2.54
CA PHE A 1067 -16.24 31.62 -2.55
C PHE A 1067 -15.68 31.84 -1.14
N PRO A 1068 -15.08 30.81 -0.51
CA PRO A 1068 -14.50 30.93 0.82
C PRO A 1068 -13.13 31.60 0.77
N ASN A 1069 -12.63 32.03 1.94
CA ASN A 1069 -11.25 32.46 2.15
C ASN A 1069 -10.76 33.62 1.27
N LEU A 1070 -11.67 34.45 0.75
CA LEU A 1070 -11.39 35.71 0.05
C LEU A 1070 -12.12 36.85 0.78
N VAL A 1071 -11.50 38.03 0.89
CA VAL A 1071 -11.99 39.18 1.69
C VAL A 1071 -11.76 40.48 0.93
#